data_AF-A0A8R7QG61-F1
#
_entry.id   AF-A0A8R7QG61-F1
#
_cell.length_a   1.000
_cell.length_b   1.000
_cell.length_c   1.000
_cell.angle_alpha   90.00
_cell.angle_beta   90.00
_cell.angle_gamma   90.00
#
_symmetry.space_group_name_H-M   'P 1'
#
loop_
_entity.id
_entity.type
_entity.pdbx_description
1 polymer ?
#
loop_
_entity_poly.entity_id
_entity_poly.type
_entity_poly.pdbx_seq_one_letter_code
_entity_poly.pdbx_strand_id
1 'polypeptide(L)'
;MDDAGSESTAVPLDLLLQITDGFSEEPKLGSGSFGEVYLGVHPDGQKIAVKKIYDMPGVDEEQFHNEFKNLARLQHRNIVRLVGYCHHIQEVPAMYEGKLVLAEKIHRALCLEYMSNGSLEKYISDECDKYDWHTGYGIIKGICQGLKYLHTKLEPPIYHLDLKPANILLDENMVPRIADFGISRLFGDERTRATKSTLGTQGYLPPEYIRNYLISSKFDIFSLGVVIIKIMAGRAGYYKSAEMSSHEFTNLVQENWTNRPHETSSLMKAYSKQVKMCIEIGLSCVQEDRHKRPTVKNIVDRLNETETECTYAYKKFDVQENPGGLTPNYFMNNGRPVSEVPLNNDAGPSKQARMAWQYPTDMTAQQELGERQAALLPNGIYEPPRQISAGFPESGGTTRVKLRFVDVEGPKDPLYTGCPVQWLNGENAKVVIFENDKQITQGDLSKLQIEILAVHADFFTERGQADFTKEEFNKQIHMYNGKESVLTVVVNLTNGEACIGSFFFTESYRKKLRLTARVERQDLAVRVQEAITDPFVVKDHQSALNGKKYPPSTEEAVHRLENISLKEKLCNDLADKNITTVKRLMRHYHRDKSGLQKDEDWSTMVTHATTCDPGVEIYSYGVAEENCELLFNVFYDLVGVLTNGDYVPVSDLDQFQQLKVKSRKMSALKKLEEREKSGVLIPDYLMMNGCPVRAVPLNNDAGPSVQAKRTSQYPNDIAAQNEFGDRHSLIGFSLAEVLSNNDAGDSKQEQTVHQGHGQPDASMTHANILNDQGSLSAQPTPLHNFLPVPTDEMITGASLTDEQTEYFSTTDSLGTLENAILGPELDISCDSPKSLLQAKNLLKQGNWRQVLGINTGDLKQVIIACGKAAAENDIHTEVLISELRQLVSISGDPMQRLGAYMLEGLVARLSFSGSKLYKSLKCKEPTSSELISHMHHLCEICPFYRFSYMSANGAIAEAIKSENFVHIIDFHIAQGSQWITIIEALAARSGGPPCLRITGIDDSNSAYARGGGLDMVGTRLHSVSASCGMPFEFNAVHAASHEVYLEHLDIRPGEVIVVNFAYELHHTPDESVSTENHRNRIIRMIKSLSPRVVTLVEQESNTNTAPFFSRYLETFEYYTAMFESIDVALPRDDKRRISTEQHCLARDVINLIACEGAERVERLEAFGKWKARFAMAGFRPYPLSSLVNNTIKTLLDNYHSCYRLEERDGVLYLGWKSRVLVVSSAWC
;
A
#
# COMPACT_ATOMS: atom_id res chain seq x y z
N MET A 1 18.56 2.19 -36.45
CA MET A 1 18.75 3.26 -35.45
C MET A 1 20.25 3.31 -35.23
N ASP A 2 20.93 4.19 -35.96
CA ASP A 2 22.34 3.98 -36.26
C ASP A 2 23.13 5.19 -35.73
N ASP A 3 23.78 5.03 -34.58
CA ASP A 3 25.03 5.73 -34.29
C ASP A 3 25.86 4.89 -33.31
N ALA A 4 27.18 4.96 -33.43
CA ALA A 4 28.06 3.83 -33.07
C ALA A 4 28.65 3.91 -31.65
N GLY A 5 28.56 2.79 -30.93
CA GLY A 5 29.24 2.60 -29.65
C GLY A 5 29.16 1.16 -29.17
N SER A 6 30.17 0.34 -29.50
CA SER A 6 30.25 -1.10 -29.16
C SER A 6 29.08 -1.94 -29.69
N GLU A 7 29.25 -2.58 -30.86
CA GLU A 7 28.24 -3.47 -31.45
C GLU A 7 27.97 -4.72 -30.58
N SER A 8 27.10 -4.60 -29.58
CA SER A 8 26.53 -5.74 -28.87
C SER A 8 25.74 -6.59 -29.87
N THR A 9 26.26 -7.77 -30.20
CA THR A 9 25.73 -8.54 -31.34
C THR A 9 24.40 -9.20 -30.98
N ALA A 10 23.50 -9.31 -31.96
CA ALA A 10 22.29 -10.13 -31.82
C ALA A 10 22.69 -11.61 -31.78
N VAL A 11 22.32 -12.31 -30.71
CA VAL A 11 22.62 -13.73 -30.47
C VAL A 11 21.38 -14.56 -30.82
N PRO A 12 21.48 -15.55 -31.73
CA PRO A 12 20.34 -16.40 -32.08
C PRO A 12 19.82 -17.21 -30.89
N LEU A 13 18.49 -17.39 -30.81
CA LEU A 13 17.85 -18.16 -29.76
C LEU A 13 18.38 -19.61 -29.69
N ASP A 14 18.58 -20.25 -30.84
CA ASP A 14 19.12 -21.62 -30.92
C ASP A 14 20.51 -21.74 -30.28
N LEU A 15 21.35 -20.70 -30.42
CA LEU A 15 22.66 -20.66 -29.80
C LEU A 15 22.55 -20.45 -28.28
N LEU A 16 21.61 -19.63 -27.81
CA LEU A 16 21.33 -19.50 -26.37
C LEU A 16 20.84 -20.82 -25.77
N LEU A 17 19.90 -21.50 -26.45
CA LEU A 17 19.41 -22.81 -26.05
C LEU A 17 20.55 -23.85 -26.03
N GLN A 18 21.48 -23.81 -27.00
CA GLN A 18 22.64 -24.71 -27.00
C GLN A 18 23.59 -24.45 -25.82
N ILE A 19 23.97 -23.20 -25.56
CA ILE A 19 25.01 -22.88 -24.56
C ILE A 19 24.49 -22.86 -23.12
N THR A 20 23.18 -22.83 -22.90
CA THR A 20 22.52 -22.85 -21.57
C THR A 20 21.76 -24.14 -21.29
N ASP A 21 22.00 -25.21 -22.06
CA ASP A 21 21.31 -26.51 -21.94
C ASP A 21 19.77 -26.37 -21.91
N GLY A 22 19.22 -25.67 -22.90
CA GLY A 22 17.78 -25.40 -23.01
C GLY A 22 17.20 -24.47 -21.94
N PHE A 23 18.05 -23.77 -21.17
CA PHE A 23 17.72 -23.09 -19.92
C PHE A 23 17.30 -24.07 -18.79
N SER A 24 18.00 -25.19 -18.64
CA SER A 24 17.81 -26.13 -17.52
C SER A 24 18.23 -25.54 -16.16
N GLU A 25 17.78 -26.14 -15.05
CA GLU A 25 18.07 -25.61 -13.70
C GLU A 25 19.54 -25.80 -13.26
N GLU A 26 20.30 -26.74 -13.86
CA GLU A 26 21.70 -27.00 -13.49
C GLU A 26 22.65 -25.82 -13.80
N PRO A 27 22.65 -25.20 -15.00
CA PRO A 27 23.43 -24.00 -15.30
C PRO A 27 22.88 -22.70 -14.68
N LYS A 28 21.84 -22.75 -13.83
CA LYS A 28 21.19 -21.55 -13.30
C LYS A 28 22.05 -20.83 -12.26
N LEU A 29 22.44 -19.59 -12.56
CA LEU A 29 23.26 -18.73 -11.70
C LEU A 29 22.43 -17.94 -10.68
N GLY A 30 21.15 -17.68 -10.98
CA GLY A 30 20.22 -17.03 -10.06
C GLY A 30 18.91 -16.58 -10.72
N SER A 31 17.99 -16.03 -9.91
CA SER A 31 16.69 -15.51 -10.34
C SER A 31 16.42 -14.18 -9.65
N GLY A 32 15.86 -13.20 -10.37
CA GLY A 32 15.45 -11.90 -9.83
C GLY A 32 14.04 -11.52 -10.25
N SER A 33 13.62 -10.29 -9.93
CA SER A 33 12.30 -9.74 -10.25
C SER A 33 12.04 -9.54 -11.75
N PHE A 34 13.09 -9.56 -12.57
CA PHE A 34 13.07 -9.16 -13.98
C PHE A 34 13.59 -10.27 -14.93
N GLY A 35 13.80 -11.48 -14.42
CA GLY A 35 14.28 -12.61 -15.19
C GLY A 35 15.18 -13.56 -14.41
N GLU A 36 15.72 -14.53 -15.14
CA GLU A 36 16.58 -15.60 -14.66
C GLU A 36 17.95 -15.53 -15.35
N VAL A 37 19.02 -15.81 -14.61
CA VAL A 37 20.39 -15.73 -15.12
C VAL A 37 20.97 -17.15 -15.19
N TYR A 38 21.42 -17.53 -16.38
CA TYR A 38 22.01 -18.84 -16.67
C TYR A 38 23.48 -18.70 -17.08
N LEU A 39 24.29 -19.72 -16.81
CA LEU A 39 25.63 -19.86 -17.34
C LEU A 39 25.54 -20.33 -18.79
N GLY A 40 25.97 -19.48 -19.73
CA GLY A 40 26.23 -19.87 -21.10
C GLY A 40 27.68 -20.32 -21.26
N VAL A 41 27.92 -21.49 -21.85
CA VAL A 41 29.26 -21.96 -22.25
C VAL A 41 29.32 -22.13 -23.76
N HIS A 42 30.05 -21.25 -24.45
CA HIS A 42 30.25 -21.34 -25.89
C HIS A 42 31.09 -22.57 -26.29
N PRO A 43 30.97 -23.08 -27.53
CA PRO A 43 31.76 -24.23 -28.02
C PRO A 43 33.29 -24.04 -28.02
N ASP A 44 33.79 -22.81 -27.88
CA ASP A 44 35.21 -22.47 -27.73
C ASP A 44 35.67 -22.43 -26.25
N GLY A 45 34.75 -22.65 -25.30
CA GLY A 45 34.98 -22.58 -23.86
C GLY A 45 34.68 -21.21 -23.23
N GLN A 46 34.30 -20.18 -24.00
CA GLN A 46 33.98 -18.87 -23.43
C GLN A 46 32.71 -18.92 -22.57
N LYS A 47 32.82 -18.45 -21.32
CA LYS A 47 31.69 -18.34 -20.38
C LYS A 47 31.03 -16.97 -20.46
N ILE A 48 29.70 -16.95 -20.50
CA ILE A 48 28.85 -15.76 -20.42
C ILE A 48 27.72 -15.96 -19.40
N ALA A 49 27.10 -14.88 -18.95
CA ALA A 49 25.89 -14.92 -18.13
C ALA A 49 24.68 -14.47 -18.97
N VAL A 50 23.71 -15.34 -19.19
CA VAL A 50 22.53 -15.09 -20.02
C VAL A 50 21.35 -14.75 -19.11
N LYS A 51 21.01 -13.45 -19.00
CA LYS A 51 19.82 -12.95 -18.28
C LYS A 51 18.61 -13.05 -19.22
N LYS A 52 17.86 -14.14 -19.11
CA LYS A 52 16.57 -14.36 -19.79
C LYS A 52 15.49 -13.56 -19.08
N ILE A 53 14.82 -12.66 -19.79
CA ILE A 53 13.73 -11.85 -19.24
C ILE A 53 12.46 -12.73 -19.13
N TYR A 54 11.56 -12.41 -18.20
CA TYR A 54 10.26 -13.07 -18.11
C TYR A 54 9.34 -12.70 -19.29
N ASP A 55 8.19 -13.38 -19.36
CA ASP A 55 7.19 -13.29 -20.45
C ASP A 55 5.90 -12.70 -19.83
N MET A 56 5.92 -11.39 -19.56
CA MET A 56 4.92 -10.61 -18.80
C MET A 56 4.35 -9.46 -19.66
N PRO A 57 3.23 -9.70 -20.38
CA PRO A 57 2.70 -8.80 -21.40
C PRO A 57 2.61 -7.32 -20.99
N GLY A 58 3.25 -6.47 -21.79
CA GLY A 58 3.23 -5.01 -21.67
C GLY A 58 4.27 -4.39 -20.72
N VAL A 59 4.93 -5.16 -19.85
CA VAL A 59 5.97 -4.64 -18.94
C VAL A 59 7.38 -4.85 -19.53
N ASP A 60 7.61 -6.00 -20.16
CA ASP A 60 8.95 -6.41 -20.61
C ASP A 60 9.58 -5.50 -21.67
N GLU A 61 8.79 -4.76 -22.44
CA GLU A 61 9.33 -3.92 -23.52
C GLU A 61 10.06 -2.70 -22.98
N GLU A 62 9.45 -1.92 -22.09
CA GLU A 62 10.14 -0.78 -21.47
C GLU A 62 11.34 -1.28 -20.65
N GLN A 63 11.20 -2.41 -19.94
CA GLN A 63 12.27 -2.99 -19.14
C GLN A 63 13.47 -3.48 -19.97
N PHE A 64 13.27 -4.43 -20.90
CA PHE A 64 14.33 -4.95 -21.76
C PHE A 64 14.98 -3.81 -22.55
N HIS A 65 14.18 -2.89 -23.09
CA HIS A 65 14.68 -1.77 -23.87
C HIS A 65 15.45 -0.76 -23.02
N ASN A 66 15.05 -0.47 -21.78
CA ASN A 66 15.80 0.40 -20.85
C ASN A 66 17.12 -0.24 -20.43
N GLU A 67 17.11 -1.50 -19.97
CA GLU A 67 18.33 -2.17 -19.53
C GLU A 67 19.33 -2.36 -20.68
N PHE A 68 18.85 -2.80 -21.86
CA PHE A 68 19.65 -2.87 -23.08
C PHE A 68 20.23 -1.51 -23.47
N LYS A 69 19.39 -0.46 -23.57
CA LYS A 69 19.84 0.89 -23.94
C LYS A 69 20.86 1.47 -22.96
N ASN A 70 20.74 1.15 -21.66
CA ASN A 70 21.70 1.60 -20.66
C ASN A 70 23.00 0.80 -20.79
N LEU A 71 22.95 -0.53 -20.74
CA LEU A 71 24.14 -1.39 -20.84
C LEU A 71 24.93 -1.23 -22.14
N ALA A 72 24.27 -1.09 -23.29
CA ALA A 72 24.95 -1.01 -24.60
C ALA A 72 25.92 0.17 -24.72
N ARG A 73 25.71 1.27 -23.97
CA ARG A 73 26.61 2.45 -23.98
C ARG A 73 27.62 2.47 -22.81
N LEU A 74 27.62 1.48 -21.94
CA LEU A 74 28.46 1.45 -20.73
C LEU A 74 29.76 0.70 -20.99
N GLN A 75 30.88 1.41 -20.94
CA GLN A 75 32.22 0.83 -21.11
C GLN A 75 33.16 1.30 -19.99
N HIS A 76 33.20 0.55 -18.89
CA HIS A 76 34.06 0.83 -17.75
C HIS A 76 34.48 -0.44 -17.00
N ARG A 77 35.73 -0.50 -16.52
CA ARG A 77 36.33 -1.65 -15.80
C ARG A 77 35.64 -2.06 -14.48
N ASN A 78 34.63 -1.31 -14.03
CA ASN A 78 33.84 -1.58 -12.83
C ASN A 78 32.33 -1.56 -13.12
N ILE A 79 31.93 -1.87 -14.35
CA ILE A 79 30.54 -2.06 -14.77
C ILE A 79 30.49 -3.35 -15.58
N VAL A 80 29.43 -4.14 -15.44
CA VAL A 80 29.28 -5.40 -16.19
C VAL A 80 29.08 -5.09 -17.67
N ARG A 81 29.88 -5.73 -18.52
CA ARG A 81 29.85 -5.52 -19.97
C ARG A 81 28.77 -6.36 -20.64
N LEU A 82 27.96 -5.73 -21.49
CA LEU A 82 27.10 -6.40 -22.45
C LEU A 82 27.96 -7.05 -23.56
N VAL A 83 27.74 -8.33 -23.80
CA VAL A 83 28.36 -9.13 -24.88
C VAL A 83 27.44 -9.19 -26.09
N GLY A 84 26.14 -9.33 -25.86
CA GLY A 84 25.11 -9.41 -26.91
C GLY A 84 23.70 -9.45 -26.33
N TYR A 85 22.71 -9.65 -27.19
CA TYR A 85 21.30 -9.73 -26.78
C TYR A 85 20.51 -10.67 -27.69
N CYS A 86 19.42 -11.24 -27.19
CA CYS A 86 18.40 -11.91 -27.99
C CYS A 86 17.09 -11.13 -27.88
N HIS A 87 16.45 -10.90 -29.02
CA HIS A 87 15.04 -10.54 -29.14
C HIS A 87 14.53 -11.29 -30.37
N HIS A 88 13.90 -12.44 -30.12
CA HIS A 88 13.46 -13.37 -31.17
C HIS A 88 11.98 -13.66 -31.00
N ILE A 89 11.20 -13.40 -32.05
CA ILE A 89 9.77 -13.71 -32.11
C ILE A 89 9.63 -15.10 -32.75
N GLN A 90 9.03 -16.03 -32.01
CA GLN A 90 8.76 -17.39 -32.45
C GLN A 90 7.25 -17.60 -32.53
N GLU A 91 6.73 -17.95 -33.71
CA GLU A 91 5.36 -18.47 -33.81
C GLU A 91 5.30 -19.86 -33.16
N VAL A 92 4.51 -19.98 -32.09
CA VAL A 92 4.27 -21.25 -31.38
C VAL A 92 2.81 -21.66 -31.53
N PRO A 93 2.52 -22.95 -31.82
CA PRO A 93 1.15 -23.45 -31.79
C PRO A 93 0.58 -23.45 -30.36
N ALA A 94 -0.32 -22.52 -30.09
CA ALA A 94 -1.01 -22.36 -28.82
C ALA A 94 -2.46 -22.85 -28.92
N MET A 95 -3.03 -23.34 -27.81
CA MET A 95 -4.45 -23.70 -27.74
C MET A 95 -5.26 -22.51 -27.23
N TYR A 96 -6.04 -21.89 -28.13
CA TYR A 96 -6.96 -20.79 -27.82
C TYR A 96 -8.39 -21.22 -28.16
N GLU A 97 -9.33 -21.11 -27.21
CA GLU A 97 -10.72 -21.60 -27.34
C GLU A 97 -10.86 -23.07 -27.83
N GLY A 98 -9.91 -23.94 -27.51
CA GLY A 98 -9.89 -25.33 -27.99
C GLY A 98 -9.51 -25.48 -29.48
N LYS A 99 -9.07 -24.40 -30.14
CA LYS A 99 -8.48 -24.41 -31.49
C LYS A 99 -6.96 -24.25 -31.37
N LEU A 100 -6.22 -24.86 -32.29
CA LEU A 100 -4.80 -24.59 -32.44
C LEU A 100 -4.63 -23.29 -33.25
N VAL A 101 -4.03 -22.27 -32.63
CA VAL A 101 -3.68 -21.00 -33.27
C VAL A 101 -2.17 -20.81 -33.23
N LEU A 102 -1.61 -20.02 -34.15
CA LEU A 102 -0.22 -19.59 -34.04
C LEU A 102 -0.20 -18.32 -33.19
N ALA A 103 0.54 -18.36 -32.08
CA ALA A 103 0.76 -17.23 -31.19
C ALA A 103 2.23 -16.80 -31.26
N GLU A 104 2.48 -15.49 -31.28
CA GLU A 104 3.84 -14.94 -31.21
C GLU A 104 4.36 -15.02 -29.78
N LYS A 105 5.44 -15.78 -29.55
CA LYS A 105 6.19 -15.82 -28.29
C LYS A 105 7.50 -15.07 -28.44
N ILE A 106 7.77 -14.10 -27.58
CA ILE A 106 8.94 -13.21 -27.72
C ILE A 106 10.03 -13.59 -26.71
N HIS A 107 11.08 -14.25 -27.19
CA HIS A 107 12.22 -14.66 -26.38
C HIS A 107 13.23 -13.52 -26.25
N ARG A 108 13.37 -12.98 -25.03
CA ARG A 108 14.23 -11.83 -24.71
C ARG A 108 15.33 -12.22 -23.73
N ALA A 109 16.59 -11.91 -24.06
CA ALA A 109 17.71 -12.13 -23.16
C ALA A 109 18.84 -11.11 -23.35
N LEU A 110 19.58 -10.83 -22.27
CA LEU A 110 20.81 -10.04 -22.27
C LEU A 110 21.99 -10.95 -21.96
N CYS A 111 23.00 -10.95 -22.83
CA CYS A 111 24.22 -11.74 -22.67
C CYS A 111 25.30 -10.85 -22.06
N LEU A 112 25.68 -11.13 -20.81
CA LEU A 112 26.67 -10.39 -20.05
C LEU A 112 27.97 -11.21 -19.95
N GLU A 113 29.08 -10.56 -19.63
CA GLU A 113 30.32 -11.27 -19.28
C GLU A 113 30.13 -12.10 -17.98
N TYR A 114 30.71 -13.29 -17.94
CA TYR A 114 30.58 -14.16 -16.76
C TYR A 114 31.50 -13.71 -15.62
N MET A 115 30.93 -13.64 -14.41
CA MET A 115 31.60 -13.14 -13.20
C MET A 115 31.85 -14.31 -12.25
N SER A 116 33.05 -14.90 -12.34
CA SER A 116 33.38 -16.21 -11.74
C SER A 116 33.27 -16.26 -10.21
N ASN A 117 33.56 -15.16 -9.51
CA ASN A 117 33.44 -15.08 -8.05
C ASN A 117 32.02 -14.69 -7.59
N GLY A 118 31.08 -14.46 -8.50
CA GLY A 118 29.68 -14.19 -8.18
C GLY A 118 29.46 -12.82 -7.52
N SER A 119 28.42 -12.69 -6.69
CA SER A 119 28.10 -11.44 -6.00
C SER A 119 28.90 -11.22 -4.72
N LEU A 120 29.24 -9.96 -4.45
CA LEU A 120 29.92 -9.50 -3.24
C LEU A 120 29.17 -9.91 -1.95
N GLU A 121 27.85 -10.03 -2.03
CA GLU A 121 26.99 -10.49 -0.92
C GLU A 121 27.46 -11.81 -0.28
N LYS A 122 28.00 -12.76 -1.07
CA LYS A 122 28.54 -14.04 -0.56
C LYS A 122 29.71 -13.88 0.42
N TYR A 123 30.36 -12.72 0.39
CA TYR A 123 31.57 -12.40 1.13
C TYR A 123 31.32 -11.46 2.33
N ILE A 124 30.13 -10.87 2.46
CA ILE A 124 29.75 -10.01 3.60
C ILE A 124 28.88 -10.79 4.62
N SER A 125 29.37 -11.97 5.01
CA SER A 125 28.82 -12.75 6.13
C SER A 125 29.27 -12.19 7.49
N ASP A 126 28.85 -12.83 8.58
CA ASP A 126 29.22 -12.43 9.94
C ASP A 126 30.68 -12.76 10.32
N GLU A 127 31.32 -13.69 9.60
CA GLU A 127 32.76 -13.92 9.64
C GLU A 127 33.51 -12.90 8.78
N CYS A 128 34.52 -12.26 9.37
CA CYS A 128 35.29 -11.18 8.76
C CYS A 128 36.39 -11.68 7.81
N ASP A 129 36.69 -12.98 7.82
CA ASP A 129 37.97 -13.54 7.40
C ASP A 129 38.03 -14.00 5.93
N LYS A 130 37.00 -13.71 5.13
CA LYS A 130 36.87 -14.15 3.74
C LYS A 130 37.76 -13.43 2.71
N TYR A 131 38.33 -12.28 3.05
CA TYR A 131 39.29 -11.55 2.21
C TYR A 131 40.16 -10.61 3.04
N ASP A 132 41.33 -10.25 2.49
CA ASP A 132 42.28 -9.32 3.13
C ASP A 132 41.84 -7.84 3.00
N TRP A 133 42.52 -6.96 3.74
CA TRP A 133 42.21 -5.53 3.72
C TRP A 133 42.43 -4.91 2.32
N HIS A 134 43.45 -5.35 1.59
CA HIS A 134 43.77 -4.83 0.26
C HIS A 134 42.64 -5.08 -0.73
N THR A 135 42.08 -6.28 -0.71
CA THR A 135 40.93 -6.73 -1.50
C THR A 135 39.67 -5.96 -1.11
N GLY A 136 39.36 -5.85 0.19
CA GLY A 136 38.19 -5.09 0.68
C GLY A 136 38.24 -3.61 0.28
N TYR A 137 39.41 -2.98 0.41
CA TYR A 137 39.65 -1.60 -0.03
C TYR A 137 39.57 -1.45 -1.56
N GLY A 138 40.13 -2.40 -2.31
CA GLY A 138 40.04 -2.47 -3.77
C GLY A 138 38.59 -2.57 -4.27
N ILE A 139 37.75 -3.35 -3.56
CA ILE A 139 36.32 -3.47 -3.83
C ILE A 139 35.61 -2.13 -3.58
N ILE A 140 35.79 -1.49 -2.40
CA ILE A 140 35.22 -0.18 -2.09
C ILE A 140 35.60 0.85 -3.18
N LYS A 141 36.89 0.94 -3.51
CA LYS A 141 37.41 1.88 -4.50
C LYS A 141 36.88 1.61 -5.91
N GLY A 142 36.77 0.34 -6.32
CA GLY A 142 36.25 -0.05 -7.63
C GLY A 142 34.77 0.31 -7.80
N ILE A 143 33.92 0.08 -6.78
CA ILE A 143 32.52 0.51 -6.81
C ILE A 143 32.44 2.04 -6.94
N CYS A 144 33.25 2.78 -6.17
CA CYS A 144 33.31 4.23 -6.28
C CYS A 144 33.78 4.73 -7.67
N GLN A 145 34.68 4.00 -8.34
CA GLN A 145 35.11 4.31 -9.71
C GLN A 145 34.00 4.05 -10.74
N GLY A 146 33.29 2.92 -10.65
CA GLY A 146 32.13 2.63 -11.49
C GLY A 146 31.02 3.67 -11.35
N LEU A 147 30.69 4.05 -10.12
CA LEU A 147 29.67 5.08 -9.86
C LEU A 147 30.12 6.48 -10.30
N LYS A 148 31.42 6.81 -10.19
CA LYS A 148 32.00 8.06 -10.71
C LYS A 148 31.87 8.16 -12.24
N TYR A 149 32.02 7.05 -12.95
CA TYR A 149 31.74 7.00 -14.39
C TYR A 149 30.26 7.28 -14.69
N LEU A 150 29.33 6.54 -14.07
CA LEU A 150 27.88 6.70 -14.25
C LEU A 150 27.37 8.13 -14.00
N HIS A 151 27.85 8.77 -12.93
CA HIS A 151 27.40 10.09 -12.49
C HIS A 151 28.13 11.28 -13.14
N THR A 152 29.36 11.09 -13.67
CA THR A 152 30.23 12.24 -14.06
C THR A 152 31.00 12.08 -15.37
N LYS A 153 30.78 10.97 -16.10
CA LYS A 153 31.38 10.73 -17.43
C LYS A 153 30.39 10.41 -18.53
N LEU A 154 29.10 10.33 -18.21
CA LEU A 154 28.01 10.15 -19.17
C LEU A 154 27.18 11.42 -19.22
N GLU A 155 26.74 11.79 -20.43
CA GLU A 155 25.86 12.93 -20.68
C GLU A 155 24.69 12.43 -21.55
N PRO A 156 23.45 12.37 -21.02
CA PRO A 156 23.06 12.62 -19.64
C PRO A 156 23.58 11.54 -18.67
N PRO A 157 23.84 11.89 -17.38
CA PRO A 157 24.24 10.94 -16.36
C PRO A 157 23.19 9.85 -16.10
N ILE A 158 23.68 8.67 -15.70
CA ILE A 158 22.86 7.52 -15.28
C ILE A 158 22.91 7.40 -13.76
N TYR A 159 21.75 7.29 -13.11
CA TYR A 159 21.64 6.86 -11.72
C TYR A 159 21.22 5.39 -11.65
N HIS A 160 21.84 4.62 -10.76
CA HIS A 160 21.70 3.16 -10.71
C HIS A 160 20.38 2.75 -10.05
N LEU A 161 20.03 3.42 -8.95
CA LEU A 161 18.82 3.26 -8.14
C LEU A 161 18.66 1.91 -7.41
N ASP A 162 19.45 0.87 -7.75
CA ASP A 162 19.52 -0.39 -6.98
C ASP A 162 20.95 -0.84 -6.65
N LEU A 163 21.76 0.04 -6.05
CA LEU A 163 23.16 -0.25 -5.73
C LEU A 163 23.27 -1.03 -4.40
N LYS A 164 23.36 -2.36 -4.49
CA LYS A 164 23.44 -3.31 -3.35
C LYS A 164 24.50 -4.41 -3.57
N PRO A 165 24.96 -5.14 -2.53
CA PRO A 165 26.02 -6.16 -2.67
C PRO A 165 25.68 -7.33 -3.61
N ALA A 166 24.39 -7.68 -3.77
CA ALA A 166 23.94 -8.65 -4.78
C ALA A 166 24.26 -8.18 -6.22
N ASN A 167 24.18 -6.86 -6.45
CA ASN A 167 24.38 -6.19 -7.75
C ASN A 167 25.83 -5.71 -7.95
N ILE A 168 26.74 -6.04 -7.03
CA ILE A 168 28.19 -5.90 -7.23
C ILE A 168 28.75 -7.30 -7.48
N LEU A 169 29.10 -7.59 -8.73
CA LEU A 169 29.70 -8.87 -9.12
C LEU A 169 31.23 -8.79 -9.10
N LEU A 170 31.89 -9.89 -8.77
CA LEU A 170 33.35 -10.01 -8.65
C LEU A 170 33.90 -10.91 -9.77
N ASP A 171 34.89 -10.42 -10.51
CA ASP A 171 35.61 -11.26 -11.48
C ASP A 171 36.71 -12.09 -10.79
N GLU A 172 37.42 -12.91 -11.58
CA GLU A 172 38.48 -13.82 -11.11
C GLU A 172 39.58 -13.13 -10.30
N ASN A 173 39.79 -11.82 -10.49
CA ASN A 173 40.78 -11.01 -9.78
C ASN A 173 40.16 -10.20 -8.62
N MET A 174 38.95 -10.57 -8.17
CA MET A 174 38.14 -9.87 -7.17
C MET A 174 37.83 -8.40 -7.52
N VAL A 175 37.89 -8.02 -8.81
CA VAL A 175 37.57 -6.64 -9.23
C VAL A 175 36.04 -6.50 -9.31
N PRO A 176 35.44 -5.50 -8.64
CA PRO A 176 33.99 -5.33 -8.61
C PRO A 176 33.47 -4.73 -9.91
N ARG A 177 32.32 -5.21 -10.38
CA ARG A 177 31.55 -4.64 -11.47
C ARG A 177 30.10 -4.44 -11.04
N ILE A 178 29.60 -3.21 -11.24
CA ILE A 178 28.21 -2.85 -11.00
C ILE A 178 27.34 -3.52 -12.09
N ALA A 179 26.25 -4.17 -11.70
CA ALA A 179 25.36 -4.96 -12.54
C ALA A 179 23.87 -4.72 -12.23
N ASP A 180 22.99 -5.26 -13.08
CA ASP A 180 21.52 -5.13 -13.03
C ASP A 180 21.01 -3.68 -13.17
N PHE A 181 20.99 -3.20 -14.42
CA PHE A 181 20.56 -1.83 -14.77
C PHE A 181 19.05 -1.74 -15.06
N GLY A 182 18.27 -2.76 -14.68
CA GLY A 182 16.85 -2.91 -15.01
C GLY A 182 15.96 -1.72 -14.65
N ILE A 183 16.28 -1.01 -13.56
CA ILE A 183 15.56 0.19 -13.10
C ILE A 183 16.37 1.49 -13.21
N SER A 184 17.59 1.44 -13.76
CA SER A 184 18.46 2.62 -13.89
C SER A 184 17.86 3.65 -14.86
N ARG A 185 18.15 4.94 -14.63
CA ARG A 185 17.51 6.05 -15.34
C ARG A 185 18.48 7.16 -15.73
N LEU A 186 18.18 7.79 -16.87
CA LEU A 186 18.90 8.93 -17.46
C LEU A 186 18.32 10.26 -16.95
N PHE A 187 19.17 11.22 -16.57
CA PHE A 187 18.74 12.53 -16.06
C PHE A 187 19.53 13.67 -16.73
N GLY A 188 18.91 14.41 -17.66
CA GLY A 188 19.58 15.50 -18.40
C GLY A 188 19.67 16.86 -17.70
N ASP A 189 19.54 16.90 -16.37
CA ASP A 189 19.64 18.10 -15.54
C ASP A 189 19.70 17.67 -14.05
N GLU A 190 20.34 18.45 -13.16
CA GLU A 190 20.35 18.17 -11.70
C GLU A 190 18.99 18.38 -10.99
N ARG A 191 17.89 18.43 -11.74
CA ARG A 191 16.54 18.61 -11.17
C ARG A 191 16.15 17.38 -10.34
N THR A 192 15.91 17.60 -9.06
CA THR A 192 15.27 16.58 -8.20
C THR A 192 13.89 16.27 -8.78
N ARG A 193 13.61 15.00 -9.10
CA ARG A 193 12.29 14.55 -9.58
C ARG A 193 11.63 13.70 -8.50
N ALA A 194 10.37 14.01 -8.16
CA ALA A 194 9.49 13.11 -7.44
C ALA A 194 8.95 12.05 -8.42
N THR A 195 8.90 10.78 -8.01
CA THR A 195 8.38 9.67 -8.84
C THR A 195 7.19 8.98 -8.18
N LYS A 196 6.10 8.73 -8.93
CA LYS A 196 4.92 8.00 -8.43
C LYS A 196 5.19 6.53 -8.02
N SER A 197 6.33 5.95 -8.41
CA SER A 197 6.71 4.56 -8.12
C SER A 197 7.92 4.47 -7.20
N THR A 198 7.93 3.44 -6.35
CA THR A 198 9.07 3.03 -5.51
C THR A 198 10.07 2.21 -6.33
N LEU A 199 11.36 2.50 -6.19
CA LEU A 199 12.48 1.92 -6.93
C LEU A 199 13.63 1.63 -5.95
N GLY A 200 14.33 0.51 -6.17
CA GLY A 200 15.50 0.11 -5.38
C GLY A 200 15.17 -0.77 -4.16
N THR A 201 16.20 -1.43 -3.63
CA THR A 201 16.07 -2.42 -2.55
C THR A 201 15.99 -1.78 -1.16
N GLN A 202 15.03 -2.23 -0.36
CA GLN A 202 14.80 -1.79 1.01
C GLN A 202 16.07 -1.92 1.88
N GLY A 203 16.33 -0.91 2.72
CA GLY A 203 17.58 -0.80 3.50
C GLY A 203 18.76 -0.17 2.75
N TYR A 204 18.66 -0.01 1.42
CA TYR A 204 19.60 0.79 0.60
C TYR A 204 18.95 2.10 0.09
N LEU A 205 17.67 2.31 0.37
CA LEU A 205 16.90 3.50 0.01
C LEU A 205 17.22 4.71 0.91
N PRO A 206 17.42 5.91 0.35
CA PRO A 206 17.72 7.11 1.14
C PRO A 206 16.45 7.74 1.76
N PRO A 207 16.55 8.40 2.94
CA PRO A 207 15.39 8.97 3.64
C PRO A 207 14.54 9.97 2.84
N GLU A 208 15.13 10.80 1.98
CA GLU A 208 14.37 11.75 1.14
C GLU A 208 13.56 11.05 0.04
N TYR A 209 13.95 9.84 -0.36
CA TYR A 209 13.21 9.05 -1.32
C TYR A 209 12.05 8.32 -0.63
N ILE A 210 12.31 7.71 0.53
CA ILE A 210 11.27 7.06 1.35
C ILE A 210 10.15 8.05 1.74
N ARG A 211 10.51 9.31 2.06
CA ARG A 211 9.55 10.34 2.48
C ARG A 211 8.83 11.03 1.32
N ASN A 212 9.58 11.42 0.29
CA ASN A 212 9.14 12.40 -0.71
C ASN A 212 9.35 11.93 -2.17
N TYR A 213 9.76 10.67 -2.39
CA TYR A 213 10.10 10.07 -3.70
C TYR A 213 11.15 10.83 -4.51
N LEU A 214 12.03 11.59 -3.85
CA LEU A 214 12.99 12.50 -4.49
C LEU A 214 14.24 11.77 -5.00
N ILE A 215 14.36 11.61 -6.31
CA ILE A 215 15.56 11.06 -6.95
C ILE A 215 16.57 12.17 -7.25
N SER A 216 17.85 11.88 -6.98
CA SER A 216 19.03 12.70 -7.34
C SER A 216 20.28 11.83 -7.30
N SER A 217 21.43 12.34 -7.75
CA SER A 217 22.73 11.65 -7.62
C SER A 217 23.06 11.22 -6.19
N LYS A 218 22.53 11.90 -5.17
CA LYS A 218 22.69 11.56 -3.73
C LYS A 218 21.95 10.28 -3.30
N PHE A 219 21.15 9.67 -4.18
CA PHE A 219 20.53 8.36 -3.98
C PHE A 219 21.61 7.27 -3.91
N ASP A 220 22.32 7.04 -5.01
CA ASP A 220 23.34 5.98 -5.09
C ASP A 220 24.49 6.21 -4.10
N ILE A 221 24.75 7.47 -3.70
CA ILE A 221 25.69 7.79 -2.61
C ILE A 221 25.26 7.19 -1.28
N PHE A 222 23.97 7.27 -0.92
CA PHE A 222 23.46 6.67 0.32
C PHE A 222 23.58 5.16 0.28
N SER A 223 23.16 4.54 -0.83
CA SER A 223 23.26 3.09 -1.05
C SER A 223 24.72 2.61 -1.00
N LEU A 224 25.65 3.35 -1.62
CA LEU A 224 27.10 3.16 -1.51
C LEU A 224 27.58 3.26 -0.04
N GLY A 225 27.06 4.21 0.74
CA GLY A 225 27.33 4.33 2.17
C GLY A 225 26.97 3.06 2.95
N VAL A 226 25.77 2.52 2.70
CA VAL A 226 25.32 1.25 3.31
C VAL A 226 26.21 0.07 2.87
N VAL A 227 26.58 0.01 1.59
CA VAL A 227 27.52 -1.02 1.06
C VAL A 227 28.88 -0.92 1.76
N ILE A 228 29.46 0.28 1.89
CA ILE A 228 30.75 0.49 2.57
C ILE A 228 30.66 0.08 4.05
N ILE A 229 29.64 0.51 4.79
CA ILE A 229 29.47 0.16 6.22
C ILE A 229 29.39 -1.37 6.37
N LYS A 230 28.67 -2.07 5.48
CA LYS A 230 28.57 -3.52 5.48
C LYS A 230 29.91 -4.21 5.15
N ILE A 231 30.66 -3.76 4.13
CA ILE A 231 32.02 -4.26 3.83
C ILE A 231 32.97 -4.07 5.03
N MET A 232 32.85 -2.94 5.73
CA MET A 232 33.73 -2.60 6.85
C MET A 232 33.44 -3.39 8.13
N ALA A 233 32.17 -3.68 8.43
CA ALA A 233 31.74 -4.18 9.74
C ALA A 233 31.03 -5.56 9.73
N GLY A 234 30.82 -6.16 8.55
CA GLY A 234 30.04 -7.38 8.40
C GLY A 234 28.54 -7.19 8.68
N ARG A 235 27.78 -8.28 8.64
CA ARG A 235 26.32 -8.26 8.78
C ARG A 235 25.88 -7.88 10.21
N ALA A 236 26.39 -8.51 11.26
CA ALA A 236 26.10 -8.15 12.65
C ALA A 236 26.61 -6.76 13.05
N GLY A 237 27.76 -6.32 12.53
CA GLY A 237 28.30 -4.99 12.82
C GLY A 237 27.47 -3.85 12.21
N TYR A 238 26.83 -4.09 11.05
CA TYR A 238 25.88 -3.13 10.46
C TYR A 238 24.69 -2.83 11.38
N TYR A 239 24.09 -3.83 12.04
CA TYR A 239 22.99 -3.58 12.98
C TYR A 239 23.44 -2.75 14.19
N LYS A 240 24.58 -3.12 14.80
CA LYS A 240 25.17 -2.37 15.93
C LYS A 240 25.50 -0.92 15.57
N SER A 241 25.79 -0.60 14.30
CA SER A 241 26.06 0.78 13.88
C SER A 241 24.89 1.76 14.06
N ALA A 242 23.66 1.28 14.27
CA ALA A 242 22.50 2.10 14.60
C ALA A 242 22.27 2.26 16.13
N GLU A 243 22.89 1.42 16.95
CA GLU A 243 22.66 1.33 18.40
C GLU A 243 23.76 2.04 19.22
N MET A 244 24.93 2.26 18.61
CA MET A 244 26.13 2.84 19.24
C MET A 244 26.55 4.16 18.57
N SER A 245 27.35 4.99 19.24
CA SER A 245 27.83 6.24 18.63
C SER A 245 28.83 5.99 17.50
N SER A 246 28.96 6.96 16.58
CA SER A 246 29.96 6.92 15.50
C SER A 246 31.39 6.66 15.98
N HIS A 247 31.74 7.08 17.20
CA HIS A 247 33.07 6.84 17.79
C HIS A 247 33.23 5.40 18.27
N GLU A 248 32.21 4.84 18.95
CA GLU A 248 32.23 3.45 19.42
C GLU A 248 32.20 2.47 18.24
N PHE A 249 31.40 2.75 17.20
CA PHE A 249 31.39 1.98 15.96
C PHE A 249 32.75 2.05 15.24
N THR A 250 33.35 3.24 15.15
CA THR A 250 34.68 3.41 14.55
C THR A 250 35.75 2.62 15.31
N ASN A 251 35.71 2.62 16.64
CA ASN A 251 36.63 1.87 17.49
C ASN A 251 36.44 0.35 17.32
N LEU A 252 35.20 -0.15 17.38
CA LEU A 252 34.88 -1.57 17.19
C LEU A 252 35.39 -2.11 15.85
N VAL A 253 35.15 -1.37 14.77
CA VAL A 253 35.62 -1.78 13.44
C VAL A 253 37.15 -1.70 13.36
N GLN A 254 37.78 -0.65 13.89
CA GLN A 254 39.24 -0.57 13.93
C GLN A 254 39.87 -1.70 14.73
N GLU A 255 39.29 -2.08 15.87
CA GLU A 255 39.76 -3.20 16.70
C GLU A 255 39.64 -4.54 15.96
N ASN A 256 38.49 -4.80 15.32
CA ASN A 256 38.28 -6.01 14.51
C ASN A 256 39.26 -6.14 13.33
N TRP A 257 39.66 -5.03 12.69
CA TRP A 257 40.66 -5.05 11.61
C TRP A 257 42.11 -5.04 12.14
N THR A 258 42.36 -4.49 13.34
CA THR A 258 43.70 -4.44 13.96
C THR A 258 44.10 -5.77 14.61
N ASN A 259 43.13 -6.55 15.10
CA ASN A 259 43.38 -7.82 15.78
C ASN A 259 43.61 -9.02 14.83
N ARG A 260 43.66 -8.80 13.50
CA ARG A 260 43.91 -9.87 12.52
C ARG A 260 45.39 -10.30 12.51
N PRO A 261 45.72 -11.60 12.65
CA PRO A 261 47.05 -12.02 13.14
C PRO A 261 48.12 -12.26 12.05
N HIS A 262 48.30 -11.37 11.06
CA HIS A 262 49.18 -11.68 9.90
C HIS A 262 50.19 -10.62 9.40
N GLU A 263 50.20 -9.36 9.86
CA GLU A 263 51.02 -8.30 9.20
C GLU A 263 51.92 -7.45 10.12
N THR A 264 52.88 -6.75 9.50
CA THR A 264 53.94 -6.01 10.20
C THR A 264 53.52 -4.59 10.61
N SER A 265 54.10 -4.10 11.72
CA SER A 265 53.66 -2.89 12.45
C SER A 265 53.62 -1.57 11.63
N SER A 266 54.37 -1.49 10.52
CA SER A 266 54.30 -0.36 9.58
C SER A 266 53.10 -0.42 8.65
N LEU A 267 52.72 -1.61 8.18
CA LEU A 267 51.60 -1.81 7.25
C LEU A 267 50.26 -1.65 7.98
N MET A 268 50.13 -2.24 9.17
CA MET A 268 48.96 -2.09 10.05
C MET A 268 48.60 -0.61 10.31
N LYS A 269 49.60 0.28 10.47
CA LYS A 269 49.36 1.72 10.70
C LYS A 269 48.84 2.44 9.46
N ALA A 270 49.21 1.98 8.27
CA ALA A 270 48.73 2.51 7.01
C ALA A 270 47.28 2.03 6.75
N TYR A 271 47.03 0.73 6.95
CA TYR A 271 45.70 0.14 6.85
C TYR A 271 44.72 0.71 7.89
N SER A 272 45.14 0.94 9.14
CA SER A 272 44.34 1.62 10.16
C SER A 272 43.82 3.00 9.71
N LYS A 273 44.63 3.79 8.99
CA LYS A 273 44.18 5.05 8.38
C LYS A 273 43.13 4.83 7.29
N GLN A 274 43.32 3.86 6.40
CA GLN A 274 42.37 3.56 5.33
C GLN A 274 41.04 3.02 5.88
N VAL A 275 41.10 2.12 6.88
CA VAL A 275 39.94 1.62 7.65
C VAL A 275 39.14 2.79 8.22
N LYS A 276 39.81 3.72 8.92
CA LYS A 276 39.16 4.94 9.44
C LYS A 276 38.52 5.79 8.34
N MET A 277 39.25 6.04 7.25
CA MET A 277 38.75 6.82 6.12
C MET A 277 37.51 6.17 5.49
N CYS A 278 37.47 4.84 5.34
CA CYS A 278 36.33 4.13 4.78
C CYS A 278 35.09 4.20 5.71
N ILE A 279 35.28 4.10 7.03
CA ILE A 279 34.20 4.29 8.02
C ILE A 279 33.67 5.73 7.96
N GLU A 280 34.55 6.73 7.97
CA GLU A 280 34.17 8.15 7.83
C GLU A 280 33.44 8.44 6.51
N ILE A 281 33.87 7.84 5.41
CA ILE A 281 33.19 7.92 4.11
C ILE A 281 31.79 7.30 4.24
N GLY A 282 31.66 6.05 4.70
CA GLY A 282 30.38 5.36 4.86
C GLY A 282 29.38 6.15 5.71
N LEU A 283 29.81 6.60 6.89
CA LEU A 283 29.00 7.43 7.80
C LEU A 283 28.63 8.81 7.20
N SER A 284 29.50 9.41 6.40
CA SER A 284 29.18 10.65 5.67
C SER A 284 28.23 10.42 4.49
N CYS A 285 28.21 9.21 3.93
CA CYS A 285 27.31 8.83 2.83
C CYS A 285 25.89 8.51 3.31
N VAL A 286 25.72 7.95 4.51
CA VAL A 286 24.38 7.64 5.08
C VAL A 286 23.73 8.80 5.87
N GLN A 287 24.23 10.02 5.73
CA GLN A 287 23.64 11.20 6.38
C GLN A 287 22.17 11.39 5.97
N GLU A 288 21.30 11.66 6.94
CA GLU A 288 19.87 11.90 6.70
C GLU A 288 19.64 13.05 5.72
N ASP A 289 20.35 14.16 5.93
CA ASP A 289 20.40 15.29 5.00
C ASP A 289 21.28 14.95 3.79
N ARG A 290 20.63 14.75 2.64
CA ARG A 290 21.24 14.50 1.34
C ARG A 290 22.26 15.54 0.90
N HIS A 291 22.14 16.79 1.36
CA HIS A 291 23.07 17.87 0.99
C HIS A 291 24.42 17.71 1.70
N LYS A 292 24.43 17.18 2.94
CA LYS A 292 25.67 16.86 3.71
C LYS A 292 26.43 15.64 3.19
N ARG A 293 25.78 14.74 2.43
CA ARG A 293 26.47 13.60 1.79
C ARG A 293 27.53 14.08 0.79
N PRO A 294 28.72 13.47 0.71
CA PRO A 294 29.72 13.82 -0.29
C PRO A 294 29.24 13.52 -1.73
N THR A 295 29.94 14.03 -2.74
CA THR A 295 29.78 13.57 -4.13
C THR A 295 30.69 12.37 -4.39
N VAL A 296 30.35 11.49 -5.34
CA VAL A 296 31.20 10.34 -5.69
C VAL A 296 32.61 10.77 -6.14
N LYS A 297 32.75 11.97 -6.72
CA LYS A 297 34.05 12.59 -6.98
C LYS A 297 34.85 12.79 -5.69
N ASN A 298 34.28 13.48 -4.69
CA ASN A 298 34.91 13.70 -3.38
C ASN A 298 35.29 12.39 -2.68
N ILE A 299 34.43 11.36 -2.74
CA ILE A 299 34.72 10.02 -2.18
C ILE A 299 35.97 9.41 -2.83
N VAL A 300 36.02 9.33 -4.16
CA VAL A 300 37.17 8.77 -4.89
C VAL A 300 38.44 9.57 -4.61
N ASP A 301 38.34 10.90 -4.54
CA ASP A 301 39.49 11.77 -4.34
C ASP A 301 40.07 11.57 -2.91
N ARG A 302 39.22 11.50 -1.85
CA ARG A 302 39.62 11.13 -0.47
C ARG A 302 40.26 9.75 -0.35
N LEU A 303 39.80 8.76 -1.12
CA LEU A 303 40.40 7.43 -1.12
C LEU A 303 41.85 7.49 -1.65
N ASN A 304 42.06 8.11 -2.82
CA ASN A 304 43.38 8.20 -3.46
C ASN A 304 44.44 8.90 -2.58
N GLU A 305 44.06 9.86 -1.75
CA GLU A 305 44.94 10.50 -0.76
C GLU A 305 45.56 9.44 0.20
N THR A 306 44.73 8.57 0.77
CA THR A 306 45.18 7.54 1.73
C THR A 306 45.99 6.41 1.10
N GLU A 307 45.68 6.05 -0.15
CA GLU A 307 46.41 5.02 -0.91
C GLU A 307 47.87 5.43 -1.21
N THR A 308 48.11 6.73 -1.39
CA THR A 308 49.45 7.27 -1.66
C THR A 308 50.41 7.01 -0.49
N GLU A 309 49.95 7.14 0.76
CA GLU A 309 50.75 6.80 1.94
C GLU A 309 51.01 5.29 2.04
N CYS A 310 49.98 4.47 1.80
CA CYS A 310 50.07 3.01 1.92
C CYS A 310 51.03 2.41 0.89
N THR A 311 50.97 2.91 -0.35
CA THR A 311 51.90 2.54 -1.43
C THR A 311 53.35 2.88 -1.07
N TYR A 312 53.58 3.97 -0.33
CA TYR A 312 54.90 4.38 0.14
C TYR A 312 55.41 3.48 1.28
N ALA A 313 54.50 3.02 2.17
CA ALA A 313 54.82 2.07 3.22
C ALA A 313 55.15 0.68 2.65
N TYR A 314 54.35 0.18 1.71
CA TYR A 314 54.53 -1.13 1.09
C TYR A 314 55.86 -1.23 0.33
N LYS A 315 56.18 -0.24 -0.51
CA LYS A 315 57.48 -0.16 -1.21
C LYS A 315 58.68 -0.06 -0.28
N LYS A 316 58.50 0.45 0.94
CA LYS A 316 59.56 0.52 1.95
C LYS A 316 59.75 -0.81 2.69
N PHE A 317 58.71 -1.63 2.78
CA PHE A 317 58.76 -2.97 3.36
C PHE A 317 59.39 -4.00 2.40
N ASP A 318 58.93 -4.02 1.15
CA ASP A 318 59.43 -4.92 0.08
C ASP A 318 60.96 -4.75 -0.14
N VAL A 319 61.43 -3.50 -0.17
CA VAL A 319 62.87 -3.14 -0.26
C VAL A 319 63.67 -3.53 1.00
N GLN A 320 63.03 -3.81 2.14
CA GLN A 320 63.70 -4.24 3.37
C GLN A 320 63.80 -5.76 3.52
N GLU A 321 62.82 -6.53 3.03
CA GLU A 321 62.84 -8.00 3.12
C GLU A 321 63.45 -8.69 1.90
N ASN A 322 63.45 -8.06 0.70
CA ASN A 322 63.90 -8.72 -0.53
C ASN A 322 64.92 -7.91 -1.37
N PRO A 323 66.19 -7.76 -0.93
CA PRO A 323 67.18 -6.87 -1.57
C PRO A 323 67.66 -7.25 -2.99
N GLY A 324 67.13 -8.32 -3.59
CA GLY A 324 67.58 -8.83 -4.89
C GLY A 324 66.52 -9.62 -5.66
N GLY A 325 65.24 -9.52 -5.28
CA GLY A 325 64.14 -10.17 -6.01
C GLY A 325 63.74 -9.39 -7.27
N LEU A 326 63.37 -10.11 -8.35
CA LEU A 326 62.71 -9.51 -9.51
C LEU A 326 61.28 -9.12 -9.12
N THR A 327 60.95 -7.83 -9.27
CA THR A 327 59.64 -7.26 -8.88
C THR A 327 58.49 -7.90 -9.67
N PRO A 328 57.44 -8.43 -9.01
CA PRO A 328 56.19 -8.80 -9.67
C PRO A 328 55.52 -7.56 -10.28
N ASN A 329 55.26 -7.58 -11.59
CA ASN A 329 54.67 -6.44 -12.31
C ASN A 329 53.15 -6.35 -12.08
N TYR A 330 52.73 -5.61 -11.06
CA TYR A 330 51.35 -5.09 -10.96
C TYR A 330 51.33 -3.56 -10.81
N PHE A 331 50.60 -2.91 -11.73
CA PHE A 331 50.22 -1.49 -11.73
C PHE A 331 51.30 -0.43 -11.49
N MET A 332 52.31 -0.42 -12.36
CA MET A 332 53.00 0.81 -12.77
C MET A 332 53.19 0.83 -14.28
N ASN A 333 52.63 1.83 -14.98
CA ASN A 333 52.97 2.08 -16.39
C ASN A 333 53.61 3.48 -16.52
N ASN A 334 54.93 3.51 -16.32
CA ASN A 334 55.85 4.54 -16.81
C ASN A 334 55.55 6.02 -16.51
N GLY A 335 55.14 6.32 -15.27
CA GLY A 335 55.57 7.56 -14.59
C GLY A 335 55.04 8.89 -15.13
N ARG A 336 53.91 8.91 -15.84
CA ARG A 336 53.16 10.13 -16.17
C ARG A 336 51.66 9.95 -15.94
N PRO A 337 50.90 11.01 -15.59
CA PRO A 337 49.45 10.96 -15.64
C PRO A 337 49.00 10.82 -17.10
N VAL A 338 48.23 9.78 -17.41
CA VAL A 338 47.70 9.55 -18.77
C VAL A 338 46.34 10.22 -18.90
N SER A 339 46.35 11.43 -19.46
CA SER A 339 45.21 12.01 -20.15
C SER A 339 45.13 11.49 -21.59
N GLU A 340 43.95 11.66 -22.20
CA GLU A 340 43.60 11.37 -23.60
C GLU A 340 44.73 11.53 -24.64
N VAL A 341 44.98 10.46 -25.40
CA VAL A 341 45.61 10.49 -26.74
C VAL A 341 44.92 9.41 -27.59
N PRO A 342 44.45 9.71 -28.82
CA PRO A 342 43.70 8.76 -29.64
C PRO A 342 44.62 7.78 -30.41
N LEU A 343 44.05 6.66 -30.84
CA LEU A 343 44.64 5.77 -31.83
C LEU A 343 43.84 5.84 -33.13
N ASN A 344 44.54 6.14 -34.22
CA ASN A 344 44.00 6.11 -35.58
C ASN A 344 45.11 5.66 -36.56
N ASN A 345 44.68 5.15 -37.72
CA ASN A 345 45.47 4.78 -38.91
C ASN A 345 46.01 3.32 -39.01
N ASP A 346 45.31 2.56 -39.87
CA ASP A 346 45.84 1.92 -41.09
C ASP A 346 47.06 0.98 -41.06
N ALA A 347 46.77 -0.30 -41.37
CA ALA A 347 47.59 -1.11 -42.28
C ALA A 347 46.72 -2.13 -43.06
N GLY A 348 46.51 -1.90 -44.36
CA GLY A 348 46.06 -2.93 -45.30
C GLY A 348 47.22 -3.82 -45.80
N PRO A 349 47.03 -4.72 -46.81
CA PRO A 349 46.02 -4.58 -47.86
C PRO A 349 45.36 -5.88 -48.43
N SER A 350 44.40 -5.64 -49.32
CA SER A 350 44.09 -6.39 -50.56
C SER A 350 43.11 -7.59 -50.60
N LYS A 351 42.01 -7.37 -51.35
CA LYS A 351 41.49 -8.15 -52.51
C LYS A 351 41.17 -9.66 -52.33
N GLN A 352 40.10 -10.24 -52.91
CA GLN A 352 39.29 -9.78 -54.07
C GLN A 352 37.91 -10.50 -54.18
N ALA A 353 36.96 -9.82 -54.84
CA ALA A 353 35.80 -10.39 -55.59
C ALA A 353 34.62 -11.06 -54.81
N ARG A 354 33.40 -11.19 -55.38
CA ARG A 354 32.56 -10.24 -56.19
C ARG A 354 31.13 -10.84 -56.40
N MET A 355 30.17 -9.97 -56.76
CA MET A 355 28.85 -10.24 -57.40
C MET A 355 27.71 -10.80 -56.51
N ALA A 356 26.41 -10.61 -56.84
CA ALA A 356 25.62 -9.43 -57.28
C ALA A 356 24.15 -9.84 -57.63
N TRP A 357 23.28 -8.84 -57.87
CA TRP A 357 21.92 -8.87 -58.46
C TRP A 357 20.75 -9.37 -57.57
N GLN A 358 19.47 -9.07 -57.87
CA GLN A 358 18.79 -7.77 -58.13
C GLN A 358 17.25 -7.96 -58.00
N TYR A 359 16.48 -6.90 -57.74
CA TYR A 359 15.00 -6.88 -57.85
C TYR A 359 14.53 -6.65 -59.30
N PRO A 360 13.26 -7.00 -59.61
CA PRO A 360 12.38 -6.02 -60.27
C PRO A 360 10.94 -5.95 -59.71
N THR A 361 10.22 -4.92 -60.17
CA THR A 361 8.82 -4.51 -59.87
C THR A 361 7.79 -5.30 -60.75
N ASP A 362 6.45 -5.15 -60.74
CA ASP A 362 5.71 -3.87 -60.86
C ASP A 362 4.15 -3.89 -60.71
N MET A 363 3.64 -2.68 -60.41
CA MET A 363 2.39 -1.99 -60.82
C MET A 363 0.93 -2.56 -60.76
N THR A 364 0.04 -1.60 -60.40
CA THR A 364 -1.27 -1.19 -61.00
C THR A 364 -2.66 -1.59 -60.45
N ALA A 365 -3.45 -0.52 -60.21
CA ALA A 365 -4.82 -0.23 -60.71
C ALA A 365 -6.11 -0.52 -59.86
N GLN A 366 -6.69 0.60 -59.37
CA GLN A 366 -8.04 1.14 -59.66
C GLN A 366 -9.37 0.60 -59.06
N GLN A 367 -10.20 1.60 -58.70
CA GLN A 367 -11.65 1.78 -58.91
C GLN A 367 -12.74 1.30 -57.90
N GLU A 368 -13.47 2.33 -57.43
CA GLU A 368 -14.94 2.53 -57.45
C GLU A 368 -15.90 2.17 -56.29
N LEU A 369 -16.57 3.26 -55.84
CA LEU A 369 -18.01 3.48 -55.56
C LEU A 369 -18.91 2.33 -55.03
N GLY A 370 -19.66 2.61 -53.96
CA GLY A 370 -20.64 1.69 -53.34
C GLY A 370 -21.73 2.37 -52.48
N GLU A 371 -22.37 3.40 -53.01
CA GLU A 371 -23.38 4.27 -52.37
C GLU A 371 -24.66 3.54 -51.85
N ARG A 372 -25.08 3.72 -50.57
CA ARG A 372 -26.42 4.25 -50.13
C ARG A 372 -26.92 3.92 -48.69
N GLN A 373 -27.01 4.99 -47.89
CA GLN A 373 -28.22 5.61 -47.30
C GLN A 373 -29.43 4.81 -46.71
N ALA A 374 -30.04 5.48 -45.71
CA ALA A 374 -31.48 5.55 -45.33
C ALA A 374 -32.06 4.48 -44.35
N ALA A 375 -33.00 4.82 -43.43
CA ALA A 375 -33.47 6.12 -42.90
C ALA A 375 -34.46 5.99 -41.69
N LEU A 376 -34.53 7.05 -40.84
CA LEU A 376 -35.69 7.56 -40.03
C LEU A 376 -36.38 6.63 -38.98
N LEU A 377 -36.38 6.92 -37.66
CA LEU A 377 -37.24 7.88 -36.87
C LEU A 377 -38.76 7.55 -36.82
N PRO A 378 -39.58 8.02 -35.81
CA PRO A 378 -39.30 8.62 -34.47
C PRO A 378 -40.25 8.23 -33.28
N ASN A 379 -39.92 8.69 -32.06
CA ASN A 379 -40.75 9.17 -30.90
C ASN A 379 -41.98 8.40 -30.32
N GLY A 380 -42.13 8.38 -28.97
CA GLY A 380 -43.31 7.77 -28.28
C GLY A 380 -43.47 7.94 -26.74
N ILE A 381 -43.37 9.16 -26.22
CA ILE A 381 -43.61 9.70 -24.83
C ILE A 381 -44.47 8.90 -23.80
N TYR A 382 -44.09 9.05 -22.50
CA TYR A 382 -44.90 9.17 -21.24
C TYR A 382 -44.65 8.16 -20.09
N GLU A 383 -44.92 8.60 -18.85
CA GLU A 383 -44.47 8.02 -17.56
C GLU A 383 -45.67 7.44 -16.70
N PRO A 384 -45.60 7.19 -15.35
CA PRO A 384 -46.18 5.98 -14.69
C PRO A 384 -47.54 6.28 -13.95
N PRO A 385 -48.10 5.52 -12.94
CA PRO A 385 -47.54 4.40 -12.13
C PRO A 385 -48.50 3.31 -11.52
N ARG A 386 -47.91 2.45 -10.64
CA ARG A 386 -48.47 1.75 -9.43
C ARG A 386 -49.15 0.34 -9.47
N GLN A 387 -48.56 -0.57 -8.64
CA GLN A 387 -49.16 -1.49 -7.63
C GLN A 387 -49.50 -3.01 -7.85
N ILE A 388 -48.65 -3.87 -7.25
CA ILE A 388 -48.90 -4.88 -6.15
C ILE A 388 -49.66 -6.23 -6.35
N SER A 389 -48.99 -7.33 -5.91
CA SER A 389 -49.48 -8.64 -5.37
C SER A 389 -50.11 -9.71 -6.31
N ALA A 390 -50.17 -11.02 -6.00
CA ALA A 390 -49.35 -11.95 -5.16
C ALA A 390 -49.82 -13.43 -5.35
N GLY A 391 -49.09 -14.43 -4.81
CA GLY A 391 -49.57 -15.82 -4.69
C GLY A 391 -48.59 -16.79 -3.99
N PHE A 392 -49.06 -17.52 -2.96
CA PHE A 392 -48.35 -18.58 -2.20
C PHE A 392 -49.18 -19.88 -2.21
N PRO A 393 -48.55 -21.04 -1.95
CA PRO A 393 -48.88 -21.80 -0.72
C PRO A 393 -47.67 -22.58 -0.12
N GLU A 394 -47.78 -23.35 0.97
CA GLU A 394 -48.26 -23.08 2.34
C GLU A 394 -47.88 -24.29 3.25
N SER A 395 -47.48 -24.11 4.52
CA SER A 395 -47.53 -25.20 5.53
C SER A 395 -47.63 -24.75 7.01
N GLY A 396 -48.56 -23.87 7.34
CA GLY A 396 -49.13 -23.69 8.68
C GLY A 396 -48.29 -22.95 9.74
N GLY A 397 -48.90 -22.26 10.71
CA GLY A 397 -50.34 -22.13 10.93
C GLY A 397 -50.73 -21.20 12.09
N THR A 398 -50.10 -20.03 12.21
CA THR A 398 -50.48 -18.98 13.16
C THR A 398 -50.48 -17.60 12.49
N THR A 399 -51.56 -16.84 12.66
CA THR A 399 -51.66 -15.45 12.19
C THR A 399 -50.64 -14.59 12.92
N ARG A 400 -49.73 -13.95 12.16
CA ARG A 400 -48.69 -13.08 12.74
C ARG A 400 -49.23 -11.67 12.87
N VAL A 401 -49.78 -11.38 14.05
CA VAL A 401 -50.13 -10.01 14.46
C VAL A 401 -48.87 -9.30 14.96
N LYS A 402 -48.62 -8.08 14.48
CA LYS A 402 -47.44 -7.27 14.81
C LYS A 402 -47.76 -5.79 14.88
N LEU A 403 -47.20 -5.10 15.87
CA LEU A 403 -47.14 -3.65 15.92
C LEU A 403 -46.02 -3.15 14.98
N ARG A 404 -46.20 -1.99 14.35
CA ARG A 404 -45.14 -1.26 13.66
C ARG A 404 -45.25 0.23 13.89
N PHE A 405 -44.11 0.90 14.01
CA PHE A 405 -44.04 2.33 13.75
C PHE A 405 -44.25 2.56 12.25
N VAL A 406 -45.07 3.54 11.88
CA VAL A 406 -45.36 3.92 10.49
C VAL A 406 -45.23 5.42 10.30
N ASP A 407 -44.92 5.84 9.07
CA ASP A 407 -44.86 7.23 8.63
C ASP A 407 -43.93 8.16 9.47
N VAL A 408 -42.93 7.61 10.16
CA VAL A 408 -41.88 8.38 10.86
C VAL A 408 -40.47 7.81 10.69
N GLU A 409 -39.53 8.70 10.34
CA GLU A 409 -38.09 8.43 10.27
C GLU A 409 -37.39 8.45 11.65
N GLY A 410 -38.09 8.06 12.71
CA GLY A 410 -37.54 8.09 14.07
C GLY A 410 -37.34 9.50 14.66
N PRO A 411 -36.85 9.57 15.92
CA PRO A 411 -36.53 10.84 16.57
C PRO A 411 -35.20 11.42 16.05
N LYS A 412 -35.07 12.75 16.05
CA LYS A 412 -33.85 13.45 15.67
C LYS A 412 -32.70 13.16 16.64
N ASP A 413 -31.66 12.47 16.19
CA ASP A 413 -30.41 12.24 16.93
C ASP A 413 -29.48 13.47 16.76
N PRO A 414 -29.00 14.14 17.82
CA PRO A 414 -29.28 13.90 19.24
C PRO A 414 -30.54 14.60 19.75
N LEU A 415 -31.27 13.88 20.61
CA LEU A 415 -32.27 14.47 21.49
C LEU A 415 -31.60 15.18 22.68
N TYR A 416 -32.35 16.05 23.36
CA TYR A 416 -31.88 16.78 24.54
C TYR A 416 -32.82 16.61 25.73
N THR A 417 -32.28 16.56 26.94
CA THR A 417 -33.07 16.48 28.18
C THR A 417 -34.04 17.65 28.33
N GLY A 418 -35.23 17.38 28.86
CA GLY A 418 -36.30 18.36 29.05
C GLY A 418 -36.94 18.93 27.76
N CYS A 419 -36.40 18.61 26.58
CA CYS A 419 -36.98 19.02 25.30
C CYS A 419 -38.04 18.00 24.84
N PRO A 420 -39.17 18.46 24.26
CA PRO A 420 -40.05 17.62 23.47
C PRO A 420 -39.27 16.85 22.38
N VAL A 421 -39.54 15.56 22.27
CA VAL A 421 -38.94 14.70 21.24
C VAL A 421 -39.46 15.12 19.87
N GLN A 422 -38.55 15.62 19.02
CA GLN A 422 -38.85 15.96 17.64
C GLN A 422 -38.50 14.79 16.72
N TRP A 423 -39.41 14.44 15.83
CA TRP A 423 -39.22 13.42 14.80
C TRP A 423 -38.57 14.04 13.56
N LEU A 424 -37.85 13.25 12.76
CA LEU A 424 -37.06 13.75 11.64
C LEU A 424 -37.92 14.51 10.61
N ASN A 425 -39.08 13.95 10.24
CA ASN A 425 -40.10 14.57 9.39
C ASN A 425 -40.98 15.64 10.08
N GLY A 426 -40.88 15.80 11.40
CA GLY A 426 -41.64 16.79 12.18
C GLY A 426 -43.06 16.39 12.60
N GLU A 427 -43.54 15.19 12.23
CA GLU A 427 -44.84 14.68 12.68
C GLU A 427 -44.74 13.91 14.03
N ASN A 428 -45.88 13.51 14.61
CA ASN A 428 -45.91 12.64 15.78
C ASN A 428 -45.82 11.17 15.35
N ALA A 429 -45.05 10.34 16.06
CA ALA A 429 -44.94 8.92 15.76
C ALA A 429 -46.27 8.18 15.86
N LYS A 430 -46.55 7.35 14.85
CA LYS A 430 -47.72 6.49 14.78
C LYS A 430 -47.31 5.04 14.99
N VAL A 431 -48.06 4.32 15.83
CA VAL A 431 -47.98 2.86 15.93
C VAL A 431 -49.26 2.27 15.37
N VAL A 432 -49.10 1.34 14.43
CA VAL A 432 -50.21 0.64 13.77
C VAL A 432 -50.06 -0.87 13.92
N ILE A 433 -51.18 -1.56 14.19
CA ILE A 433 -51.22 -3.01 14.29
C ILE A 433 -51.61 -3.67 12.95
N PHE A 434 -50.88 -4.71 12.59
CA PHE A 434 -51.04 -5.46 11.35
C PHE A 434 -51.21 -6.95 11.61
N GLU A 435 -52.09 -7.62 10.86
CA GLU A 435 -52.14 -9.08 10.74
C GLU A 435 -51.79 -9.45 9.29
N ASN A 436 -50.80 -10.34 9.10
CA ASN A 436 -50.36 -10.78 7.77
C ASN A 436 -50.16 -9.61 6.78
N ASP A 437 -49.54 -8.53 7.28
CA ASP A 437 -49.25 -7.27 6.60
C ASP A 437 -50.46 -6.41 6.16
N LYS A 438 -51.68 -6.72 6.61
CA LYS A 438 -52.86 -5.83 6.52
C LYS A 438 -53.14 -5.14 7.87
N GLN A 439 -53.47 -3.85 7.86
CA GLN A 439 -53.83 -3.10 9.07
C GLN A 439 -55.17 -3.58 9.65
N ILE A 440 -55.25 -3.79 10.96
CA ILE A 440 -56.46 -4.26 11.64
C ILE A 440 -57.30 -3.06 12.09
N THR A 441 -58.28 -2.65 11.27
CA THR A 441 -59.07 -1.43 11.55
C THR A 441 -60.33 -1.66 12.39
N GLN A 442 -60.71 -2.91 12.67
CA GLN A 442 -61.91 -3.29 13.42
C GLN A 442 -61.66 -4.55 14.29
N GLY A 443 -62.54 -4.81 15.25
CA GLY A 443 -62.40 -5.91 16.23
C GLY A 443 -61.58 -5.51 17.47
N ASP A 444 -61.36 -6.46 18.38
CA ASP A 444 -60.75 -6.15 19.69
C ASP A 444 -59.25 -5.79 19.55
N LEU A 445 -58.54 -6.43 18.61
CA LEU A 445 -57.16 -6.10 18.26
C LEU A 445 -57.01 -4.66 17.72
N SER A 446 -58.07 -4.03 17.19
CA SER A 446 -58.03 -2.64 16.72
C SER A 446 -58.15 -1.61 17.86
N LYS A 447 -58.20 -2.05 19.12
CA LYS A 447 -58.45 -1.25 20.33
C LYS A 447 -57.50 -1.60 21.50
N LEU A 448 -56.39 -2.29 21.22
CA LEU A 448 -55.43 -2.66 22.27
C LEU A 448 -54.81 -1.43 22.93
N GLN A 449 -54.51 -1.58 24.22
CA GLN A 449 -53.69 -0.65 24.97
C GLN A 449 -52.21 -1.03 24.75
N ILE A 450 -51.36 -0.05 24.44
CA ILE A 450 -49.94 -0.27 24.15
C ILE A 450 -49.05 0.66 24.98
N GLU A 451 -47.87 0.15 25.35
CA GLU A 451 -46.88 0.81 26.19
C GLU A 451 -45.62 1.09 25.37
N ILE A 452 -45.20 2.36 25.34
CA ILE A 452 -43.99 2.85 24.67
C ILE A 452 -42.86 2.96 25.69
N LEU A 453 -41.74 2.29 25.42
CA LEU A 453 -40.61 2.14 26.33
C LEU A 453 -39.27 2.48 25.67
N ALA A 454 -38.25 2.76 26.49
CA ALA A 454 -36.86 2.87 26.05
C ALA A 454 -36.09 1.57 26.31
N VAL A 455 -35.45 1.02 25.27
CA VAL A 455 -34.58 -0.18 25.35
C VAL A 455 -33.16 0.16 24.90
N HIS A 456 -32.22 -0.70 25.25
CA HIS A 456 -30.83 -0.61 24.76
C HIS A 456 -30.80 -0.66 23.21
N ALA A 457 -29.90 0.10 22.57
CA ALA A 457 -29.74 0.04 21.10
C ALA A 457 -29.33 -1.35 20.59
N ASP A 458 -28.70 -2.14 21.46
CA ASP A 458 -28.23 -3.52 21.27
C ASP A 458 -29.39 -4.56 21.30
N PHE A 459 -30.64 -4.12 21.51
CA PHE A 459 -31.82 -4.99 21.53
C PHE A 459 -32.02 -5.70 20.17
N PHE A 460 -32.32 -7.00 20.23
CA PHE A 460 -31.92 -7.97 19.21
C PHE A 460 -32.44 -7.75 17.78
N THR A 461 -31.53 -7.99 16.82
CA THR A 461 -31.86 -8.50 15.48
C THR A 461 -31.16 -9.84 15.14
N GLU A 462 -30.17 -10.28 15.92
CA GLU A 462 -29.21 -11.34 15.54
C GLU A 462 -29.75 -12.77 15.31
N ARG A 463 -30.99 -13.09 15.71
CA ARG A 463 -31.51 -14.48 15.66
C ARG A 463 -32.87 -14.68 15.01
N GLY A 464 -33.52 -13.62 14.51
CA GLY A 464 -34.88 -13.72 13.93
C GLY A 464 -35.96 -14.26 14.90
N GLN A 465 -35.66 -14.27 16.20
CA GLN A 465 -36.49 -14.83 17.25
C GLN A 465 -37.57 -13.81 17.62
N ALA A 466 -38.72 -13.88 16.94
CA ALA A 466 -39.82 -12.92 17.06
C ALA A 466 -40.67 -13.05 18.34
N ASP A 467 -40.43 -14.10 19.13
CA ASP A 467 -41.18 -14.46 20.32
C ASP A 467 -40.24 -14.44 21.53
N PHE A 468 -40.22 -13.33 22.28
CA PHE A 468 -39.52 -13.23 23.57
C PHE A 468 -40.42 -13.68 24.72
N THR A 469 -39.86 -14.28 25.79
CA THR A 469 -40.58 -14.32 27.07
C THR A 469 -40.61 -12.93 27.70
N LYS A 470 -41.60 -12.64 28.54
CA LYS A 470 -41.69 -11.35 29.25
C LYS A 470 -40.43 -11.10 30.08
N GLU A 471 -39.87 -12.15 30.67
CA GLU A 471 -38.67 -12.13 31.51
C GLU A 471 -37.38 -11.93 30.72
N GLU A 472 -37.36 -12.22 29.41
CA GLU A 472 -36.28 -11.84 28.49
C GLU A 472 -36.43 -10.41 28.00
N PHE A 473 -37.65 -10.00 27.58
CA PHE A 473 -37.93 -8.63 27.15
C PHE A 473 -37.65 -7.61 28.27
N ASN A 474 -38.13 -7.87 29.49
CA ASN A 474 -37.94 -6.97 30.63
C ASN A 474 -36.45 -6.77 31.02
N LYS A 475 -35.55 -7.71 30.69
CA LYS A 475 -34.09 -7.54 30.91
C LYS A 475 -33.44 -6.54 29.95
N GLN A 476 -34.13 -6.14 28.87
CA GLN A 476 -33.60 -5.27 27.81
C GLN A 476 -34.15 -3.83 27.89
N ILE A 477 -35.15 -3.60 28.75
CA ILE A 477 -35.64 -2.26 29.13
C ILE A 477 -34.50 -1.49 29.79
N HIS A 478 -34.26 -0.26 29.35
CA HIS A 478 -33.18 0.54 29.92
C HIS A 478 -33.56 1.02 31.33
N MET A 479 -32.82 0.56 32.33
CA MET A 479 -32.98 0.96 33.73
C MET A 479 -31.91 1.98 34.14
N TYR A 480 -32.34 3.07 34.78
CA TYR A 480 -31.43 4.07 35.36
C TYR A 480 -31.53 4.04 36.89
N ASN A 481 -30.36 4.05 37.56
CA ASN A 481 -30.23 3.99 39.03
C ASN A 481 -31.13 2.92 39.72
N GLY A 482 -31.33 1.78 39.07
CA GLY A 482 -32.11 0.65 39.61
C GLY A 482 -33.64 0.82 39.57
N LYS A 483 -34.17 1.84 38.89
CA LYS A 483 -35.62 2.00 38.65
C LYS A 483 -36.02 1.44 37.28
N GLU A 484 -37.27 1.00 37.15
CA GLU A 484 -37.85 0.57 35.88
C GLU A 484 -37.98 1.74 34.88
N SER A 485 -38.04 1.38 33.59
CA SER A 485 -38.02 2.20 32.37
C SER A 485 -37.86 3.72 32.49
N VAL A 486 -36.79 4.21 31.87
CA VAL A 486 -36.47 5.64 31.64
C VAL A 486 -37.60 6.44 30.97
N LEU A 487 -38.44 5.78 30.17
CA LEU A 487 -39.61 6.37 29.52
C LEU A 487 -40.73 5.34 29.52
N THR A 488 -41.93 5.73 29.95
CA THR A 488 -43.15 4.91 29.84
C THR A 488 -44.29 5.81 29.40
N VAL A 489 -44.80 5.61 28.19
CA VAL A 489 -45.98 6.32 27.67
C VAL A 489 -47.00 5.29 27.22
N VAL A 490 -48.20 5.31 27.81
CA VAL A 490 -49.29 4.38 27.48
C VAL A 490 -50.28 5.08 26.55
N VAL A 491 -50.65 4.43 25.44
CA VAL A 491 -51.64 4.91 24.48
C VAL A 491 -52.58 3.78 24.05
N ASN A 492 -53.82 4.12 23.68
CA ASN A 492 -54.78 3.16 23.15
C ASN A 492 -54.81 3.22 21.63
N LEU A 493 -54.86 2.06 20.95
CA LEU A 493 -55.20 1.99 19.53
C LEU A 493 -56.65 2.42 19.31
N THR A 494 -56.88 3.13 18.22
CA THR A 494 -58.19 3.50 17.69
C THR A 494 -58.22 3.11 16.22
N ASN A 495 -59.10 2.19 15.85
CA ASN A 495 -59.13 1.58 14.52
C ASN A 495 -57.74 1.03 14.10
N GLY A 496 -57.01 0.47 15.06
CA GLY A 496 -55.68 -0.13 14.86
C GLY A 496 -54.51 0.85 14.81
N GLU A 497 -54.72 2.15 15.04
CA GLU A 497 -53.69 3.19 15.03
C GLU A 497 -53.67 3.98 16.35
N ALA A 498 -52.47 4.30 16.86
CA ALA A 498 -52.27 5.27 17.93
C ALA A 498 -51.17 6.27 17.57
N CYS A 499 -51.46 7.57 17.71
CA CYS A 499 -50.44 8.62 17.69
C CYS A 499 -49.81 8.78 19.08
N ILE A 500 -48.50 8.64 19.17
CA ILE A 500 -47.72 8.96 20.36
C ILE A 500 -47.59 10.49 20.40
N GLY A 501 -48.20 11.12 21.41
CA GLY A 501 -48.12 12.57 21.60
C GLY A 501 -46.72 13.05 22.02
N SER A 502 -46.58 14.35 22.27
CA SER A 502 -45.32 14.94 22.75
C SER A 502 -44.90 14.35 24.11
N PHE A 503 -43.69 13.80 24.16
CA PHE A 503 -43.00 13.38 25.38
C PHE A 503 -41.56 13.92 25.38
N PHE A 504 -40.86 13.80 26.51
CA PHE A 504 -39.49 14.26 26.69
C PHE A 504 -38.69 13.26 27.53
N PHE A 505 -37.37 13.25 27.38
CA PHE A 505 -36.47 12.50 28.25
C PHE A 505 -36.03 13.39 29.42
N THR A 506 -36.05 12.86 30.65
CA THR A 506 -35.66 13.60 31.86
C THR A 506 -34.16 13.60 32.13
N GLU A 507 -33.42 12.63 31.60
CA GLU A 507 -32.03 12.34 31.92
C GLU A 507 -31.23 12.01 30.64
N SER A 508 -29.90 12.17 30.67
CA SER A 508 -29.03 12.02 29.50
C SER A 508 -28.22 10.72 29.53
N TYR A 509 -27.92 10.16 28.35
CA TYR A 509 -27.42 8.80 28.20
C TYR A 509 -26.14 8.74 27.36
N ARG A 510 -25.11 8.08 27.91
CA ARG A 510 -23.82 7.82 27.22
C ARG A 510 -23.88 6.71 26.16
N LYS A 511 -24.98 5.95 26.12
CA LYS A 511 -25.24 4.89 25.13
C LYS A 511 -26.43 5.28 24.27
N LYS A 512 -26.48 4.76 23.03
CA LYS A 512 -27.69 4.88 22.18
C LYS A 512 -28.84 4.06 22.75
N LEU A 513 -30.06 4.54 22.56
CA LEU A 513 -31.33 3.91 22.94
C LEU A 513 -32.21 3.71 21.71
N ARG A 514 -33.18 2.81 21.79
CA ARG A 514 -34.31 2.70 20.84
C ARG A 514 -35.63 2.88 21.60
N LEU A 515 -36.66 3.32 20.90
CA LEU A 515 -38.04 3.21 21.39
C LEU A 515 -38.61 1.86 20.97
N THR A 516 -39.47 1.28 21.81
CA THR A 516 -40.26 0.09 21.50
C THR A 516 -41.72 0.29 21.87
N ALA A 517 -42.64 -0.39 21.18
CA ALA A 517 -44.07 -0.41 21.49
C ALA A 517 -44.54 -1.86 21.70
N ARG A 518 -45.07 -2.16 22.89
CA ARG A 518 -45.61 -3.47 23.27
C ARG A 518 -47.07 -3.40 23.70
N VAL A 519 -47.79 -4.51 23.70
CA VAL A 519 -49.17 -4.56 24.22
C VAL A 519 -49.16 -4.58 25.75
N GLU A 520 -49.94 -3.69 26.38
CA GLU A 520 -50.16 -3.71 27.82
C GLU A 520 -51.06 -4.91 28.18
N ARG A 521 -50.79 -5.57 29.33
CA ARG A 521 -51.33 -6.91 29.65
C ARG A 521 -52.86 -7.01 29.56
N GLN A 522 -53.33 -7.52 28.43
CA GLN A 522 -54.68 -8.05 28.20
C GLN A 522 -54.58 -9.56 27.95
N ASP A 523 -55.58 -10.33 28.39
CA ASP A 523 -55.58 -11.81 28.29
C ASP A 523 -55.99 -12.26 26.89
N LEU A 524 -55.12 -11.98 25.91
CA LEU A 524 -55.35 -12.23 24.49
C LEU A 524 -54.92 -13.65 24.11
N ALA A 525 -55.83 -14.40 23.47
CA ALA A 525 -55.52 -15.70 22.89
C ALA A 525 -54.58 -15.64 21.64
N VAL A 526 -54.12 -14.45 21.26
CA VAL A 526 -53.32 -14.17 20.05
C VAL A 526 -52.03 -13.47 20.46
N ARG A 527 -50.87 -13.95 19.99
CA ARG A 527 -49.58 -13.29 20.20
C ARG A 527 -49.45 -12.07 19.29
N VAL A 528 -48.92 -10.97 19.83
CA VAL A 528 -48.65 -9.73 19.10
C VAL A 528 -47.15 -9.41 19.22
N GLN A 529 -46.45 -9.32 18.10
CA GLN A 529 -45.04 -8.93 18.04
C GLN A 529 -44.87 -7.42 18.29
N GLU A 530 -43.87 -7.03 19.09
CA GLU A 530 -43.56 -5.63 19.41
C GLU A 530 -42.92 -4.85 18.25
N ALA A 531 -43.09 -3.53 18.26
CA ALA A 531 -42.41 -2.62 17.33
C ALA A 531 -41.12 -2.05 17.96
N ILE A 532 -40.14 -1.66 17.14
CA ILE A 532 -38.93 -0.91 17.55
C ILE A 532 -38.59 0.21 16.56
N THR A 533 -37.90 1.25 17.02
CA THR A 533 -37.33 2.32 16.17
C THR A 533 -35.84 2.11 15.90
N ASP A 534 -35.29 2.94 15.02
CA ASP A 534 -33.84 3.15 14.91
C ASP A 534 -33.24 3.82 16.17
N PRO A 535 -31.90 3.71 16.38
CA PRO A 535 -31.25 4.09 17.62
C PRO A 535 -30.72 5.53 17.64
N PHE A 536 -30.93 6.23 18.76
CA PHE A 536 -30.61 7.66 18.95
C PHE A 536 -29.87 7.92 20.27
N VAL A 537 -29.23 9.09 20.41
CA VAL A 537 -28.61 9.59 21.65
C VAL A 537 -29.51 10.62 22.33
N VAL A 538 -29.52 10.65 23.67
CA VAL A 538 -30.08 11.74 24.46
C VAL A 538 -28.93 12.46 25.20
N LYS A 539 -28.63 13.70 24.81
CA LYS A 539 -27.61 14.56 25.42
C LYS A 539 -28.24 15.48 26.48
N ASP A 540 -27.43 16.07 27.35
CA ASP A 540 -27.96 17.05 28.30
C ASP A 540 -28.26 18.40 27.63
N HIS A 541 -29.34 19.07 28.04
CA HIS A 541 -29.80 20.37 27.55
C HIS A 541 -28.71 21.46 27.56
N GLN A 542 -27.82 21.48 28.57
CA GLN A 542 -26.73 22.46 28.64
C GLN A 542 -25.71 22.30 27.49
N SER A 543 -25.69 21.13 26.84
CA SER A 543 -24.86 20.86 25.66
C SER A 543 -25.36 21.60 24.41
N ALA A 544 -26.67 21.90 24.31
CA ALA A 544 -27.25 22.60 23.17
C ALA A 544 -26.98 24.12 23.20
N LEU A 545 -26.79 24.69 24.39
CA LEU A 545 -26.63 26.13 24.60
C LEU A 545 -25.17 26.63 24.42
N ASN A 546 -24.20 25.71 24.47
CA ASN A 546 -22.78 26.01 24.40
C ASN A 546 -22.20 25.76 22.99
N GLY A 547 -22.56 26.62 22.03
CA GLY A 547 -22.04 26.57 20.67
C GLY A 547 -20.51 26.71 20.62
N LYS A 548 -19.82 25.60 20.34
CA LYS A 548 -18.36 25.54 20.18
C LYS A 548 -17.98 25.98 18.77
N LYS A 549 -16.88 26.73 18.63
CA LYS A 549 -16.31 27.14 17.34
C LYS A 549 -15.12 26.27 16.98
N TYR A 550 -14.94 26.03 15.69
CA TYR A 550 -13.76 25.38 15.13
C TYR A 550 -13.34 26.12 13.85
N PRO A 551 -12.10 26.63 13.75
CA PRO A 551 -11.14 26.78 14.84
C PRO A 551 -11.65 27.73 15.93
N PRO A 552 -11.16 27.61 17.18
CA PRO A 552 -11.50 28.52 18.28
C PRO A 552 -10.76 29.85 18.12
N SER A 553 -11.31 30.96 18.63
CA SER A 553 -10.61 32.26 18.57
C SER A 553 -9.63 32.48 19.73
N THR A 554 -8.65 33.37 19.54
CA THR A 554 -7.58 33.64 20.53
C THR A 554 -8.13 34.08 21.89
N GLU A 555 -9.16 34.92 21.92
CA GLU A 555 -9.85 35.36 23.15
C GLU A 555 -11.10 34.52 23.47
N GLU A 556 -11.29 33.36 22.84
CA GLU A 556 -12.34 32.40 23.21
C GLU A 556 -12.10 31.88 24.64
N ALA A 557 -13.15 31.78 25.44
CA ALA A 557 -13.05 31.28 26.81
C ALA A 557 -12.77 29.77 26.82
N VAL A 558 -11.77 29.35 27.59
CA VAL A 558 -11.21 27.97 27.54
C VAL A 558 -12.28 26.89 27.72
N HIS A 559 -13.28 27.11 28.59
CA HIS A 559 -14.40 26.18 28.83
C HIS A 559 -15.24 25.80 27.58
N ARG A 560 -15.05 26.50 26.45
CA ARG A 560 -15.71 26.23 25.16
C ARG A 560 -14.95 25.25 24.27
N LEU A 561 -13.70 24.92 24.60
CA LEU A 561 -12.94 23.87 23.94
C LEU A 561 -13.58 22.48 24.17
N GLU A 562 -12.99 21.45 23.56
CA GLU A 562 -13.47 20.07 23.71
C GLU A 562 -13.19 19.49 25.10
N ASN A 563 -14.03 18.52 25.49
CA ASN A 563 -14.11 17.84 26.79
C ASN A 563 -14.27 18.67 28.08
N ILE A 564 -13.94 19.96 28.13
CA ILE A 564 -13.96 20.74 29.40
C ILE A 564 -15.34 20.82 30.06
N SER A 565 -16.41 20.89 29.27
CA SER A 565 -17.79 21.15 29.71
C SER A 565 -18.41 20.10 30.66
N LEU A 566 -17.64 19.08 31.08
CA LEU A 566 -18.05 18.00 31.98
C LEU A 566 -17.12 17.79 33.21
N LYS A 567 -16.06 18.60 33.38
CA LYS A 567 -15.10 18.47 34.50
C LYS A 567 -14.84 19.82 35.19
N GLU A 568 -15.65 20.15 36.21
CA GLU A 568 -15.46 21.34 37.06
C GLU A 568 -14.03 21.49 37.59
N LYS A 569 -13.40 20.37 37.97
CA LYS A 569 -12.03 20.34 38.48
C LYS A 569 -11.02 20.98 37.52
N LEU A 570 -11.08 20.66 36.21
CA LEU A 570 -10.14 21.21 35.23
C LEU A 570 -10.43 22.69 34.94
N CYS A 571 -11.71 23.10 34.95
CA CYS A 571 -12.08 24.52 34.94
C CYS A 571 -11.43 25.27 36.12
N ASN A 572 -11.50 24.71 37.32
CA ASN A 572 -10.97 25.33 38.53
C ASN A 572 -9.43 25.36 38.51
N ASP A 573 -8.76 24.25 38.19
CA ASP A 573 -7.29 24.17 38.07
C ASP A 573 -6.73 25.18 37.03
N LEU A 574 -7.51 25.52 35.99
CA LEU A 574 -7.16 26.54 35.00
C LEU A 574 -7.52 27.97 35.46
N ALA A 575 -8.66 28.16 36.14
CA ALA A 575 -9.09 29.45 36.69
C ALA A 575 -8.15 29.93 37.81
N ASP A 576 -7.70 29.04 38.70
CA ASP A 576 -6.72 29.32 39.76
C ASP A 576 -5.36 29.77 39.19
N LYS A 577 -5.03 29.30 37.98
CA LYS A 577 -3.86 29.75 37.20
C LYS A 577 -4.14 30.97 36.32
N ASN A 578 -5.33 31.56 36.38
CA ASN A 578 -5.79 32.69 35.56
C ASN A 578 -5.80 32.40 34.03
N ILE A 579 -5.91 31.12 33.64
CA ILE A 579 -5.91 30.64 32.25
C ILE A 579 -7.34 30.60 31.72
N THR A 580 -7.88 31.79 31.42
CA THR A 580 -9.29 31.96 31.04
C THR A 580 -9.57 31.97 29.54
N THR A 581 -8.60 32.32 28.69
CA THR A 581 -8.73 32.35 27.21
C THR A 581 -7.71 31.45 26.49
N VAL A 582 -8.03 31.02 25.27
CA VAL A 582 -7.19 30.13 24.44
C VAL A 582 -5.76 30.70 24.27
N LYS A 583 -5.62 32.01 24.06
CA LYS A 583 -4.34 32.73 24.00
C LYS A 583 -3.50 32.56 25.27
N ARG A 584 -4.12 32.58 26.47
CA ARG A 584 -3.43 32.32 27.73
C ARG A 584 -3.03 30.85 27.88
N LEU A 585 -3.90 29.94 27.45
CA LEU A 585 -3.63 28.50 27.45
C LEU A 585 -2.43 28.15 26.55
N MET A 586 -2.41 28.66 25.32
CA MET A 586 -1.33 28.45 24.35
C MET A 586 -0.01 29.06 24.81
N ARG A 587 -0.02 30.27 25.41
CA ARG A 587 1.17 30.87 26.02
C ARG A 587 1.72 30.03 27.17
N HIS A 588 0.87 29.47 28.04
CA HIS A 588 1.35 28.56 29.10
C HIS A 588 1.90 27.27 28.50
N TYR A 589 1.28 26.71 27.45
CA TYR A 589 1.76 25.51 26.77
C TYR A 589 3.16 25.70 26.13
N HIS A 590 3.42 26.84 25.47
CA HIS A 590 4.74 27.15 24.90
C HIS A 590 5.81 27.52 25.95
N ARG A 591 5.40 27.87 27.18
CA ARG A 591 6.29 28.21 28.30
C ARG A 591 6.63 26.99 29.15
N ASP A 592 5.64 26.17 29.49
CA ASP A 592 5.77 24.94 30.26
C ASP A 592 4.64 23.98 29.91
N LYS A 593 4.97 22.98 29.08
CA LYS A 593 4.10 21.88 28.68
C LYS A 593 3.86 20.86 29.81
N SER A 594 4.75 20.79 30.81
CA SER A 594 4.71 19.78 31.87
C SER A 594 3.80 20.17 33.03
N GLY A 595 3.77 21.45 33.42
CA GLY A 595 3.04 21.95 34.60
C GLY A 595 1.51 21.86 34.54
N LEU A 596 0.93 21.35 33.44
CA LEU A 596 -0.51 21.14 33.25
C LEU A 596 -0.89 19.69 32.85
N GLN A 597 0.08 18.82 32.56
CA GLN A 597 -0.18 17.50 31.98
C GLN A 597 -0.45 16.44 33.09
N LYS A 598 -1.72 16.21 33.44
CA LYS A 598 -2.12 15.31 34.56
C LYS A 598 -3.37 14.43 34.35
N ASP A 599 -4.05 14.52 33.21
CA ASP A 599 -5.30 13.78 32.90
C ASP A 599 -5.36 13.57 31.38
N GLU A 600 -6.05 12.53 30.89
CA GLU A 600 -6.09 12.18 29.46
C GLU A 600 -6.76 13.28 28.62
N ASP A 601 -7.80 13.92 29.16
CA ASP A 601 -8.54 15.04 28.53
C ASP A 601 -7.67 16.26 28.20
N TRP A 602 -6.52 16.42 28.87
CA TRP A 602 -5.56 17.48 28.56
C TRP A 602 -5.08 17.39 27.10
N SER A 603 -4.93 16.18 26.56
CA SER A 603 -4.49 15.98 25.17
C SER A 603 -5.53 16.54 24.19
N THR A 604 -6.79 16.12 24.30
CA THR A 604 -7.88 16.55 23.42
C THR A 604 -8.10 18.07 23.48
N MET A 605 -8.08 18.64 24.69
CA MET A 605 -8.21 20.08 24.88
C MET A 605 -7.07 20.87 24.21
N VAL A 606 -5.82 20.40 24.34
CA VAL A 606 -4.67 21.04 23.68
C VAL A 606 -4.74 20.86 22.16
N THR A 607 -5.15 19.69 21.65
CA THR A 607 -5.33 19.46 20.20
C THR A 607 -6.30 20.47 19.59
N HIS A 608 -7.45 20.71 20.22
CA HIS A 608 -8.37 21.75 19.76
C HIS A 608 -7.79 23.17 19.95
N ALA A 609 -7.09 23.46 21.06
CA ALA A 609 -6.43 24.76 21.23
C ALA A 609 -5.35 25.04 20.17
N THR A 610 -4.63 24.02 19.68
CA THR A 610 -3.58 24.15 18.66
C THR A 610 -4.09 24.49 17.26
N THR A 611 -5.40 24.43 16.99
CA THR A 611 -5.97 24.87 15.70
C THR A 611 -6.32 26.36 15.68
N CYS A 612 -6.05 27.10 16.75
CA CYS A 612 -6.27 28.54 16.85
C CYS A 612 -5.24 29.32 16.02
N ASP A 613 -5.71 30.20 15.14
CA ASP A 613 -4.83 31.09 14.36
C ASP A 613 -4.17 32.16 15.26
N PRO A 614 -2.83 32.27 15.30
CA PRO A 614 -2.13 33.34 16.02
C PRO A 614 -2.29 34.74 15.39
N GLY A 615 -2.71 34.82 14.12
CA GLY A 615 -2.76 36.07 13.36
C GLY A 615 -1.38 36.66 13.04
N VAL A 616 -1.38 37.92 12.56
CA VAL A 616 -0.21 38.59 11.97
C VAL A 616 0.66 39.38 12.96
N GLU A 617 0.27 39.51 14.24
CA GLU A 617 0.98 40.32 15.23
C GLU A 617 2.30 39.67 15.70
N ILE A 618 3.41 40.38 15.51
CA ILE A 618 4.75 39.94 15.91
C ILE A 618 5.39 40.89 16.93
N TYR A 619 5.98 40.30 17.96
CA TYR A 619 6.68 40.97 19.05
C TYR A 619 8.17 40.61 18.97
N SER A 620 9.06 41.59 19.11
CA SER A 620 10.50 41.39 18.98
C SER A 620 11.26 41.46 20.31
N TYR A 621 12.43 40.82 20.33
CA TYR A 621 13.37 40.86 21.44
C TYR A 621 14.81 41.01 20.91
N GLY A 622 15.39 42.19 21.07
CA GLY A 622 16.78 42.47 20.68
C GLY A 622 17.82 41.78 21.58
N VAL A 623 18.78 41.12 20.95
CA VAL A 623 19.93 40.44 21.56
C VAL A 623 21.20 41.24 21.23
N ALA A 624 21.52 42.20 22.10
CA ALA A 624 22.63 43.16 21.89
C ALA A 624 24.02 42.50 21.72
N GLU A 625 24.20 41.27 22.21
CA GLU A 625 25.44 40.48 22.07
C GLU A 625 25.73 40.01 20.63
N GLU A 626 24.69 39.87 19.79
CA GLU A 626 24.78 39.25 18.46
C GLU A 626 24.09 40.09 17.35
N ASN A 627 23.68 41.32 17.67
CA ASN A 627 23.04 42.27 16.76
C ASN A 627 21.81 41.73 15.98
N CYS A 628 21.02 40.89 16.65
CA CYS A 628 19.82 40.26 16.09
C CYS A 628 18.58 40.45 16.99
N GLU A 629 17.39 40.39 16.40
CA GLU A 629 16.10 40.40 17.09
C GLU A 629 15.40 39.04 16.95
N LEU A 630 14.95 38.46 18.06
CA LEU A 630 14.11 37.25 18.05
C LEU A 630 12.65 37.66 17.87
N LEU A 631 11.93 37.01 16.95
CA LEU A 631 10.55 37.35 16.61
C LEU A 631 9.57 36.29 17.10
N PHE A 632 8.49 36.73 17.77
CA PHE A 632 7.49 35.89 18.41
C PHE A 632 6.06 36.27 18.01
N ASN A 633 5.17 35.27 17.87
CA ASN A 633 3.74 35.50 17.62
C ASN A 633 2.95 35.80 18.91
N VAL A 634 1.63 36.01 18.78
CA VAL A 634 0.73 36.32 19.91
C VAL A 634 0.70 35.23 21.02
N PHE A 635 1.03 33.97 20.69
CA PHE A 635 1.15 32.86 21.65
C PHE A 635 2.55 32.74 22.26
N TYR A 636 3.43 33.70 21.99
CA TYR A 636 4.86 33.70 22.30
C TYR A 636 5.62 32.45 21.82
N ASP A 637 5.18 31.85 20.70
CA ASP A 637 6.05 30.94 19.98
C ASP A 637 6.91 31.70 18.96
N LEU A 638 8.09 31.17 18.71
CA LEU A 638 9.16 31.79 17.93
C LEU A 638 8.88 31.59 16.44
N VAL A 639 8.82 32.68 15.67
CA VAL A 639 8.57 32.62 14.21
C VAL A 639 9.82 32.87 13.36
N GLY A 640 10.84 33.53 13.90
CA GLY A 640 12.12 33.70 13.22
C GLY A 640 13.10 34.61 13.95
N VAL A 641 14.15 35.01 13.24
CA VAL A 641 15.18 35.94 13.70
C VAL A 641 15.40 37.00 12.62
N LEU A 642 15.52 38.26 13.03
CA LEU A 642 15.93 39.37 12.17
C LEU A 642 17.39 39.72 12.49
N THR A 643 18.29 39.67 11.51
CA THR A 643 19.72 40.01 11.70
C THR A 643 20.13 41.06 10.68
N ASN A 644 20.58 42.24 11.14
CA ASN A 644 20.92 43.41 10.30
C ASN A 644 19.80 43.91 9.34
N GLY A 645 18.58 43.37 9.43
CA GLY A 645 17.45 43.66 8.53
C GLY A 645 16.98 42.44 7.73
N ASP A 646 17.79 41.39 7.62
CA ASP A 646 17.44 40.14 6.95
C ASP A 646 16.63 39.24 7.90
N TYR A 647 15.47 38.76 7.44
CA TYR A 647 14.60 37.85 8.20
C TYR A 647 14.87 36.39 7.81
N VAL A 648 15.07 35.54 8.82
CA VAL A 648 15.16 34.08 8.67
C VAL A 648 14.07 33.42 9.52
N PRO A 649 13.10 32.68 8.92
CA PRO A 649 12.08 31.96 9.68
C PRO A 649 12.68 30.78 10.44
N VAL A 650 12.01 30.30 11.50
CA VAL A 650 12.54 29.21 12.36
C VAL A 650 12.79 27.90 11.62
N SER A 651 12.06 27.63 10.53
CA SER A 651 12.28 26.49 9.64
C SER A 651 13.67 26.48 8.99
N ASP A 652 14.24 27.66 8.78
CA ASP A 652 15.43 27.88 7.93
C ASP A 652 16.69 28.16 8.78
N LEU A 653 16.52 28.32 10.11
CA LEU A 653 17.61 28.42 11.07
C LEU A 653 18.36 27.09 11.19
N ASP A 654 19.69 27.13 11.15
CA ASP A 654 20.53 25.93 11.33
C ASP A 654 20.42 25.36 12.76
N GLN A 655 20.87 24.12 12.94
CA GLN A 655 20.73 23.39 14.21
C GLN A 655 21.45 24.06 15.39
N PHE A 656 22.54 24.80 15.15
CA PHE A 656 23.28 25.55 16.17
C PHE A 656 22.63 26.91 16.46
N GLN A 657 22.12 27.60 15.43
CA GLN A 657 21.27 28.78 15.58
C GLN A 657 20.02 28.45 16.39
N GLN A 658 19.31 27.37 16.07
CA GLN A 658 18.15 26.92 16.84
C GLN A 658 18.48 26.64 18.31
N LEU A 659 19.64 26.05 18.61
CA LEU A 659 20.09 25.83 20.00
C LEU A 659 20.38 27.14 20.73
N LYS A 660 21.08 28.10 20.09
CA LYS A 660 21.30 29.45 20.63
C LYS A 660 19.99 30.22 20.88
N VAL A 661 19.03 30.14 19.96
CA VAL A 661 17.77 30.86 20.10
C VAL A 661 16.87 30.20 21.15
N LYS A 662 16.84 28.86 21.22
CA LYS A 662 16.15 28.10 22.28
C LYS A 662 16.67 28.46 23.67
N SER A 663 17.99 28.60 23.87
CA SER A 663 18.54 28.99 25.18
C SER A 663 18.16 30.42 25.59
N ARG A 664 18.00 31.34 24.62
CA ARG A 664 17.54 32.72 24.87
C ARG A 664 16.02 32.89 24.97
N LYS A 665 15.20 31.91 24.51
CA LYS A 665 13.71 32.00 24.52
C LYS A 665 13.13 32.34 25.90
N MET A 666 13.66 31.76 26.99
CA MET A 666 13.18 32.06 28.36
C MET A 666 13.45 33.51 28.81
N SER A 667 14.59 34.08 28.42
CA SER A 667 14.93 35.49 28.72
C SER A 667 14.10 36.47 27.91
N ALA A 668 13.77 36.11 26.66
CA ALA A 668 12.87 36.89 25.81
C ALA A 668 11.41 36.87 26.34
N LEU A 669 10.87 35.67 26.62
CA LEU A 669 9.56 35.46 27.23
C LEU A 669 9.37 36.33 28.49
N LYS A 670 10.35 36.34 29.39
CA LYS A 670 10.27 37.13 30.63
C LYS A 670 10.08 38.63 30.36
N LYS A 671 10.84 39.22 29.42
CA LYS A 671 10.70 40.65 29.11
C LYS A 671 9.44 40.97 28.31
N LEU A 672 8.93 40.05 27.48
CA LEU A 672 7.63 40.21 26.80
C LEU A 672 6.48 40.21 27.82
N GLU A 673 6.52 39.31 28.82
CA GLU A 673 5.59 39.35 29.95
C GLU A 673 5.72 40.62 30.82
N GLU A 674 6.92 41.20 30.95
CA GLU A 674 7.14 42.47 31.65
C GLU A 674 6.59 43.67 30.86
N ARG A 675 6.75 43.70 29.51
CA ARG A 675 6.07 44.65 28.61
C ARG A 675 4.55 44.54 28.71
N GLU A 676 4.01 43.32 28.80
CA GLU A 676 2.57 43.10 28.90
C GLU A 676 2.00 43.54 30.26
N LYS A 677 2.68 43.18 31.37
CA LYS A 677 2.26 43.57 32.74
C LYS A 677 2.37 45.08 33.00
N SER A 678 3.20 45.80 32.24
CA SER A 678 3.27 47.27 32.27
C SER A 678 2.29 47.95 31.31
N GLY A 679 1.56 47.21 30.48
CA GLY A 679 0.62 47.76 29.49
C GLY A 679 1.30 48.37 28.25
N VAL A 680 2.58 48.07 28.01
CA VAL A 680 3.40 48.61 26.91
C VAL A 680 3.82 47.52 25.91
N LEU A 681 3.00 46.46 25.80
CA LEU A 681 3.14 45.46 24.75
C LEU A 681 2.31 45.88 23.53
N ILE A 682 3.00 46.43 22.54
CA ILE A 682 2.51 46.75 21.20
C ILE A 682 3.28 45.81 20.26
N PRO A 683 2.67 45.25 19.18
CA PRO A 683 3.43 44.51 18.18
C PRO A 683 4.51 45.41 17.57
N ASP A 684 5.72 44.87 17.44
CA ASP A 684 6.88 45.55 16.86
C ASP A 684 6.92 45.37 15.33
N TYR A 685 6.33 44.28 14.83
CA TYR A 685 6.19 43.94 13.42
C TYR A 685 4.82 43.29 13.13
N LEU A 686 4.44 43.24 11.85
CA LEU A 686 3.29 42.51 11.31
C LEU A 686 3.78 41.54 10.21
N MET A 687 3.35 40.28 10.23
CA MET A 687 3.66 39.36 9.11
C MET A 687 2.80 39.68 7.90
N MET A 688 3.45 40.02 6.79
CA MET A 688 2.83 40.24 5.48
C MET A 688 3.53 39.37 4.44
N ASN A 689 2.79 38.50 3.74
CA ASN A 689 3.31 37.61 2.70
C ASN A 689 4.55 36.77 3.10
N GLY A 690 4.64 36.39 4.38
CA GLY A 690 5.76 35.62 4.94
C GLY A 690 6.92 36.45 5.51
N CYS A 691 6.90 37.78 5.41
CA CYS A 691 7.96 38.66 5.92
C CYS A 691 7.46 39.61 7.02
N PRO A 692 8.29 39.95 8.03
CA PRO A 692 7.94 40.91 9.09
C PRO A 692 8.09 42.36 8.60
N VAL A 693 7.00 43.12 8.62
CA VAL A 693 6.97 44.56 8.30
C VAL A 693 6.83 45.36 9.59
N ARG A 694 7.69 46.36 9.81
CA ARG A 694 7.76 47.10 11.08
C ARG A 694 6.47 47.88 11.38
N ALA A 695 5.94 47.72 12.59
CA ALA A 695 4.78 48.49 13.06
C ALA A 695 5.17 49.95 13.34
N VAL A 696 4.35 50.90 12.88
CA VAL A 696 4.60 52.35 13.06
C VAL A 696 3.83 52.85 14.30
N PRO A 697 4.46 53.61 15.23
CA PRO A 697 3.76 54.15 16.39
C PRO A 697 2.72 55.20 16.00
N LEU A 698 1.49 55.04 16.50
CA LEU A 698 0.49 56.11 16.52
C LEU A 698 0.80 57.05 17.69
N ASN A 699 1.23 58.28 17.39
CA ASN A 699 1.36 59.32 18.41
C ASN A 699 -0.01 59.71 18.95
N ASN A 700 -0.20 59.59 20.26
CA ASN A 700 -1.35 60.15 20.96
C ASN A 700 -1.15 61.65 21.17
N ASP A 701 -1.99 62.47 20.55
CA ASP A 701 -2.37 63.77 21.12
C ASP A 701 -3.84 64.07 20.75
N ALA A 702 -4.55 64.73 21.67
CA ALA A 702 -5.99 65.02 21.62
C ALA A 702 -6.97 63.81 21.52
N GLY A 703 -7.62 63.50 22.64
CA GLY A 703 -8.99 62.95 22.67
C GLY A 703 -9.94 63.91 23.41
N PRO A 704 -11.20 63.53 23.71
CA PRO A 704 -11.90 62.31 23.31
C PRO A 704 -13.34 62.54 22.76
N SER A 705 -13.82 61.73 21.81
CA SER A 705 -15.27 61.36 21.72
C SER A 705 -15.57 60.18 20.77
N VAL A 706 -15.82 59.01 21.38
CA VAL A 706 -16.97 58.10 21.16
C VAL A 706 -17.46 57.79 19.72
N GLN A 707 -17.44 56.49 19.40
CA GLN A 707 -18.23 55.75 18.38
C GLN A 707 -17.93 55.94 16.88
N ALA A 708 -17.30 54.90 16.31
CA ALA A 708 -17.56 54.47 14.94
C ALA A 708 -17.54 52.92 14.86
N LYS A 709 -18.59 52.32 14.28
CA LYS A 709 -18.50 50.97 13.70
C LYS A 709 -17.85 51.08 12.32
N ARG A 710 -17.13 50.06 11.87
CA ARG A 710 -16.80 49.87 10.44
C ARG A 710 -17.02 48.43 10.00
N THR A 711 -17.48 48.30 8.77
CA THR A 711 -17.47 47.11 7.92
C THR A 711 -16.51 47.34 6.74
N SER A 712 -16.32 46.29 5.93
CA SER A 712 -15.81 46.30 4.54
C SER A 712 -14.38 46.78 4.25
N GLN A 713 -13.53 45.78 3.96
CA GLN A 713 -12.83 45.57 2.67
C GLN A 713 -11.71 46.52 2.16
N TYR A 714 -10.62 45.84 1.73
CA TYR A 714 -9.75 46.19 0.57
C TYR A 714 -8.88 47.47 0.72
N PRO A 715 -7.80 47.70 -0.09
CA PRO A 715 -7.61 47.26 -1.48
C PRO A 715 -6.22 46.72 -1.88
N ASN A 716 -6.09 46.49 -3.18
CA ASN A 716 -4.83 46.33 -3.91
C ASN A 716 -4.33 47.71 -4.41
N ASP A 717 -3.05 47.77 -4.79
CA ASP A 717 -2.40 48.78 -5.65
C ASP A 717 -2.24 50.25 -5.18
N ILE A 718 -1.02 50.76 -5.32
CA ILE A 718 -0.69 52.19 -5.30
C ILE A 718 -0.54 52.67 -6.73
N ALA A 719 -1.29 53.70 -7.11
CA ALA A 719 -1.22 54.33 -8.43
C ALA A 719 -0.04 55.32 -8.56
N ALA A 720 0.23 55.73 -9.80
CA ALA A 720 1.24 56.73 -10.10
C ALA A 720 0.73 58.18 -9.97
N GLN A 721 1.63 59.07 -9.53
CA GLN A 721 1.66 60.52 -9.77
C GLN A 721 0.58 61.44 -9.14
N ASN A 722 0.99 62.71 -9.02
CA ASN A 722 0.18 63.87 -8.63
C ASN A 722 -0.85 64.19 -9.76
N GLU A 723 -1.94 64.95 -9.61
CA GLU A 723 -2.12 66.22 -8.88
C GLU A 723 -3.53 66.41 -8.25
N PHE A 724 -3.91 67.66 -7.94
CA PHE A 724 -5.07 68.13 -7.18
C PHE A 724 -6.46 67.86 -7.82
N GLY A 725 -7.53 67.80 -6.99
CA GLY A 725 -8.93 67.91 -7.47
C GLY A 725 -10.05 67.72 -6.43
N ASP A 726 -10.53 68.82 -5.82
CA ASP A 726 -11.61 68.96 -4.82
C ASP A 726 -12.89 68.05 -4.84
N ARG A 727 -13.29 67.61 -3.63
CA ARG A 727 -14.63 67.74 -2.96
C ARG A 727 -15.94 67.03 -3.43
N HIS A 728 -16.51 66.33 -2.43
CA HIS A 728 -17.93 66.31 -1.97
C HIS A 728 -19.08 65.65 -2.76
N SER A 729 -19.56 64.50 -2.22
CA SER A 729 -20.98 64.19 -1.89
C SER A 729 -21.98 63.90 -3.05
N LEU A 730 -23.12 63.19 -2.91
CA LEU A 730 -23.77 62.39 -1.83
C LEU A 730 -24.92 61.53 -2.46
N ILE A 731 -25.38 60.46 -1.77
CA ILE A 731 -26.70 59.76 -1.93
C ILE A 731 -26.92 58.91 -3.23
N GLY A 732 -27.61 57.74 -3.11
CA GLY A 732 -28.26 57.07 -4.25
C GLY A 732 -28.66 55.59 -4.06
N PHE A 733 -29.95 55.29 -3.93
CA PHE A 733 -30.53 53.95 -3.68
C PHE A 733 -30.67 53.02 -4.93
N SER A 734 -30.38 51.72 -4.73
CA SER A 734 -31.28 50.54 -4.92
C SER A 734 -31.82 50.04 -6.29
N LEU A 735 -31.63 48.72 -6.48
CA LEU A 735 -32.45 47.71 -7.20
C LEU A 735 -32.58 47.70 -8.75
N ALA A 736 -32.61 46.45 -9.27
CA ALA A 736 -33.33 45.99 -10.48
C ALA A 736 -32.83 46.50 -11.86
N GLU A 737 -32.93 45.78 -12.99
CA GLU A 737 -33.32 44.38 -13.27
C GLU A 737 -32.92 43.97 -14.72
N VAL A 738 -33.09 42.67 -15.06
CA VAL A 738 -33.56 42.17 -16.38
C VAL A 738 -32.71 42.35 -17.66
N LEU A 739 -32.24 41.19 -18.15
CA LEU A 739 -32.12 40.71 -19.55
C LEU A 739 -31.22 41.40 -20.61
N SER A 740 -30.27 40.58 -21.10
CA SER A 740 -29.95 40.35 -22.54
C SER A 740 -29.20 41.46 -23.30
N ASN A 741 -28.55 41.21 -24.44
CA ASN A 741 -28.54 40.03 -25.33
C ASN A 741 -27.11 39.73 -25.86
N ASN A 742 -26.98 38.66 -26.66
CA ASN A 742 -25.78 38.31 -27.42
C ASN A 742 -25.35 39.44 -28.40
N ASP A 743 -24.09 39.42 -28.87
CA ASP A 743 -23.85 39.05 -30.28
C ASP A 743 -22.37 38.73 -30.63
N ALA A 744 -22.16 38.28 -31.88
CA ALA A 744 -20.87 38.01 -32.54
C ALA A 744 -20.01 39.29 -32.77
N GLY A 745 -18.75 39.26 -33.22
CA GLY A 745 -17.83 38.14 -33.50
C GLY A 745 -16.80 38.48 -34.60
N ASP A 746 -15.61 37.90 -34.46
CA ASP A 746 -14.54 37.66 -35.46
C ASP A 746 -13.79 38.80 -36.25
N SER A 747 -12.46 38.63 -36.28
CA SER A 747 -11.50 38.89 -37.39
C SER A 747 -10.74 40.24 -37.61
N LYS A 748 -9.40 40.12 -37.51
CA LYS A 748 -8.28 40.58 -38.40
C LYS A 748 -8.11 42.04 -38.89
N GLN A 749 -6.90 42.61 -38.66
CA GLN A 749 -5.85 42.98 -39.67
C GLN A 749 -4.63 43.67 -38.97
N GLU A 750 -3.35 43.34 -39.25
CA GLU A 750 -2.36 43.92 -40.24
C GLU A 750 -1.94 45.40 -40.00
N GLN A 751 -0.71 45.92 -40.25
CA GLN A 751 0.61 45.47 -40.81
C GLN A 751 1.72 46.53 -40.45
N THR A 752 3.05 46.47 -40.67
CA THR A 752 4.02 45.49 -41.26
C THR A 752 5.22 45.20 -40.30
N VAL A 753 6.53 45.61 -40.36
CA VAL A 753 7.47 46.35 -41.26
C VAL A 753 8.95 45.87 -41.04
N HIS A 754 9.79 45.88 -42.11
CA HIS A 754 11.27 45.81 -42.34
C HIS A 754 12.37 45.68 -41.23
N GLN A 755 13.61 45.18 -41.46
CA GLN A 755 14.31 44.43 -42.57
C GLN A 755 15.70 43.87 -42.10
N GLY A 756 16.30 42.88 -42.81
CA GLY A 756 17.74 42.49 -42.63
C GLY A 756 18.23 41.23 -43.38
N HIS A 757 18.94 41.39 -44.51
CA HIS A 757 19.42 40.41 -45.52
C HIS A 757 20.10 39.07 -45.11
N GLY A 758 20.05 38.05 -46.01
CA GLY A 758 21.06 36.96 -46.12
C GLY A 758 20.72 35.77 -47.07
N GLN A 759 21.45 35.60 -48.18
CA GLN A 759 21.48 34.45 -49.13
C GLN A 759 22.82 34.49 -49.93
N PRO A 760 23.30 33.48 -50.74
CA PRO A 760 22.52 32.64 -51.69
C PRO A 760 23.01 31.16 -51.96
N ASP A 761 22.25 30.47 -52.83
CA ASP A 761 22.57 29.44 -53.87
C ASP A 761 23.54 28.24 -53.69
N ALA A 762 23.03 27.04 -54.07
CA ALA A 762 23.53 26.20 -55.18
C ALA A 762 22.50 25.10 -55.56
N SER A 763 22.63 24.41 -56.72
CA SER A 763 21.54 23.57 -57.29
C SER A 763 21.98 22.40 -58.21
N MET A 764 20.98 21.63 -58.70
CA MET A 764 20.95 20.69 -59.86
C MET A 764 21.17 19.16 -59.70
N THR A 765 20.04 18.43 -59.78
CA THR A 765 19.71 17.29 -60.67
C THR A 765 20.73 16.19 -61.04
N HIS A 766 20.28 14.91 -60.98
CA HIS A 766 20.11 14.05 -62.18
C HIS A 766 19.17 12.85 -61.90
N ALA A 767 18.85 12.03 -62.91
CA ALA A 767 17.83 10.95 -62.86
C ALA A 767 18.21 9.72 -63.74
N ASN A 768 17.37 8.66 -63.71
CA ASN A 768 16.98 7.73 -64.80
C ASN A 768 17.24 6.18 -64.71
N ILE A 769 16.13 5.40 -64.69
CA ILE A 769 15.68 4.40 -65.73
C ILE A 769 16.12 2.89 -65.71
N LEU A 770 15.14 2.01 -66.12
CA LEU A 770 15.16 0.61 -66.68
C LEU A 770 15.16 -0.68 -65.79
N ASN A 771 13.96 -1.30 -65.68
CA ASN A 771 13.51 -2.64 -66.19
C ASN A 771 13.90 -4.06 -65.67
N ASP A 772 12.83 -4.88 -65.63
CA ASP A 772 12.60 -6.26 -66.14
C ASP A 772 12.93 -7.56 -65.35
N GLN A 773 11.84 -8.31 -65.05
CA GLN A 773 11.55 -9.76 -65.27
C GLN A 773 12.48 -10.88 -64.74
N GLY A 774 11.88 -11.98 -64.24
CA GLY A 774 12.56 -13.28 -64.08
C GLY A 774 11.88 -14.33 -63.18
N SER A 775 10.97 -15.15 -63.72
CA SER A 775 10.16 -16.13 -62.96
C SER A 775 10.83 -17.52 -62.71
N LEU A 776 10.21 -18.29 -61.79
CA LEU A 776 10.07 -19.77 -61.75
C LEU A 776 11.16 -20.70 -61.12
N SER A 777 10.75 -21.28 -59.98
CA SER A 777 10.55 -22.75 -59.76
C SER A 777 11.63 -23.65 -59.14
N ALA A 778 11.18 -24.87 -58.78
CA ALA A 778 11.91 -26.10 -58.41
C ALA A 778 12.36 -26.34 -56.94
N GLN A 779 11.44 -26.91 -56.15
CA GLN A 779 11.71 -28.10 -55.30
C GLN A 779 12.05 -29.33 -56.21
N PRO A 780 12.46 -30.56 -55.75
CA PRO A 780 12.24 -31.14 -54.41
C PRO A 780 13.27 -32.16 -53.80
N THR A 781 13.46 -32.07 -52.48
CA THR A 781 13.50 -33.19 -51.49
C THR A 781 14.52 -34.35 -51.70
N PRO A 782 14.35 -35.58 -51.13
CA PRO A 782 14.61 -35.96 -49.72
C PRO A 782 15.59 -37.17 -49.56
N LEU A 783 15.88 -37.62 -48.31
CA LEU A 783 15.45 -38.96 -47.77
C LEU A 783 16.19 -39.48 -46.50
N HIS A 784 15.42 -40.25 -45.71
CA HIS A 784 15.78 -41.24 -44.66
C HIS A 784 16.60 -40.78 -43.43
N ASN A 785 16.18 -41.00 -42.18
CA ASN A 785 15.69 -42.21 -41.46
C ASN A 785 16.77 -43.28 -41.23
N PHE A 786 17.17 -43.54 -39.97
CA PHE A 786 16.58 -44.61 -39.14
C PHE A 786 17.22 -44.70 -37.72
N LEU A 787 16.44 -45.23 -36.78
CA LEU A 787 16.74 -45.66 -35.39
C LEU A 787 16.98 -47.21 -35.37
N PRO A 788 17.18 -47.94 -34.23
CA PRO A 788 17.67 -47.62 -32.85
C PRO A 788 18.62 -48.72 -32.21
N VAL A 789 18.82 -48.67 -30.88
CA VAL A 789 19.12 -49.75 -29.86
C VAL A 789 20.56 -50.36 -29.70
N PRO A 790 20.91 -51.04 -28.58
CA PRO A 790 22.25 -51.00 -27.93
C PRO A 790 22.92 -52.40 -27.71
N THR A 791 23.93 -52.52 -26.80
CA THR A 791 23.99 -53.49 -25.66
C THR A 791 25.34 -53.49 -24.87
N ASP A 792 25.23 -53.70 -23.54
CA ASP A 792 25.97 -54.60 -22.61
C ASP A 792 27.47 -54.48 -22.22
N GLU A 793 27.67 -54.11 -20.94
CA GLU A 793 28.29 -54.88 -19.82
C GLU A 793 29.80 -55.32 -19.71
N MET A 794 30.40 -54.92 -18.56
CA MET A 794 30.93 -55.79 -17.44
C MET A 794 32.43 -55.88 -17.04
N ILE A 795 32.62 -56.00 -15.70
CA ILE A 795 33.64 -56.75 -14.90
C ILE A 795 34.86 -56.04 -14.22
N THR A 796 34.62 -55.62 -12.95
CA THR A 796 35.44 -55.73 -11.69
C THR A 796 36.84 -55.10 -11.50
N GLY A 797 37.13 -54.57 -10.29
CA GLY A 797 38.50 -54.07 -9.94
C GLY A 797 38.92 -53.74 -8.47
N ALA A 798 38.01 -53.68 -7.47
CA ALA A 798 38.27 -53.65 -6.00
C ALA A 798 39.28 -52.66 -5.33
N SER A 799 38.74 -51.81 -4.41
CA SER A 799 39.25 -51.49 -3.04
C SER A 799 40.62 -50.80 -2.82
N LEU A 800 40.84 -49.90 -1.84
CA LEU A 800 40.06 -49.41 -0.69
C LEU A 800 40.69 -48.10 -0.14
N THR A 801 39.91 -47.08 0.24
CA THR A 801 40.01 -46.26 1.49
C THR A 801 39.03 -45.08 1.49
N ASP A 802 38.24 -44.98 2.56
CA ASP A 802 37.57 -43.80 3.15
C ASP A 802 37.11 -42.63 2.22
N GLU A 803 35.83 -42.69 1.81
CA GLU A 803 35.01 -41.50 1.56
C GLU A 803 33.81 -41.50 2.54
N GLN A 804 33.73 -40.50 3.42
CA GLN A 804 32.48 -40.15 4.08
C GLN A 804 31.79 -39.07 3.26
N THR A 805 30.82 -39.47 2.43
CA THR A 805 29.98 -38.55 1.65
C THR A 805 29.01 -37.81 2.59
N GLU A 806 29.46 -36.71 3.17
CA GLU A 806 28.62 -35.89 4.03
C GLU A 806 27.55 -35.16 3.20
N TYR A 807 26.28 -35.53 3.42
CA TYR A 807 25.13 -34.87 2.80
C TYR A 807 25.10 -33.40 3.23
N PHE A 808 25.29 -32.47 2.30
CA PHE A 808 24.94 -31.06 2.52
C PHE A 808 23.42 -30.93 2.63
N SER A 809 22.92 -31.01 3.87
CA SER A 809 21.50 -30.92 4.18
C SER A 809 20.93 -29.53 3.89
N THR A 810 19.66 -29.46 3.52
CA THR A 810 18.91 -28.23 3.19
C THR A 810 18.58 -27.36 4.42
N THR A 811 19.39 -27.42 5.47
CA THR A 811 19.17 -26.81 6.78
C THR A 811 19.47 -25.31 6.83
N ASP A 812 20.44 -24.80 6.07
CA ASP A 812 20.87 -23.40 6.13
C ASP A 812 19.84 -22.39 5.59
N SER A 813 18.83 -22.85 4.83
CA SER A 813 17.71 -22.01 4.40
C SER A 813 16.52 -21.98 5.38
N LEU A 814 16.55 -22.82 6.43
CA LEU A 814 15.52 -22.84 7.49
C LEU A 814 15.86 -21.85 8.62
N GLY A 815 17.13 -21.78 9.02
CA GLY A 815 17.60 -20.86 10.07
C GLY A 815 17.38 -19.38 9.73
N THR A 816 17.28 -19.01 8.45
CA THR A 816 16.93 -17.65 8.02
C THR A 816 15.46 -17.29 8.21
N LEU A 817 14.55 -18.27 8.30
CA LEU A 817 13.15 -18.02 8.66
C LEU A 817 12.95 -18.10 10.18
N GLU A 818 13.65 -18.99 10.88
CA GLU A 818 13.69 -18.97 12.36
C GLU A 818 14.11 -17.59 12.87
N ASN A 819 15.26 -17.07 12.44
CA ASN A 819 15.78 -15.75 12.85
C ASN A 819 15.00 -14.53 12.25
N ALA A 820 13.96 -14.77 11.46
CA ALA A 820 13.07 -13.72 10.93
C ALA A 820 11.68 -13.69 11.60
N ILE A 821 11.35 -14.76 12.33
CA ILE A 821 10.11 -14.97 13.09
C ILE A 821 10.41 -14.87 14.58
N LEU A 822 11.42 -15.61 15.06
CA LEU A 822 12.10 -15.34 16.31
C LEU A 822 12.97 -14.08 16.11
N GLY A 823 12.56 -12.98 16.73
CA GLY A 823 13.46 -11.84 16.90
C GLY A 823 14.65 -12.21 17.78
N PRO A 824 15.75 -11.41 17.79
CA PRO A 824 16.79 -11.56 18.80
C PRO A 824 16.16 -11.49 20.19
N GLU A 825 16.72 -12.24 21.15
CA GLU A 825 16.14 -12.45 22.47
C GLU A 825 15.61 -11.13 23.07
N LEU A 826 14.28 -11.01 23.17
CA LEU A 826 13.67 -9.87 23.83
C LEU A 826 14.03 -9.94 25.31
N ASP A 827 14.94 -9.06 25.71
CA ASP A 827 15.33 -8.81 27.09
C ASP A 827 14.15 -8.17 27.83
N ILE A 828 13.13 -9.00 28.13
CA ILE A 828 12.01 -8.63 28.96
C ILE A 828 12.58 -8.42 30.36
N SER A 829 12.74 -7.16 30.74
CA SER A 829 13.06 -6.72 32.11
C SER A 829 11.90 -7.03 33.07
N CYS A 830 11.66 -8.31 33.29
CA CYS A 830 10.68 -8.82 34.22
C CYS A 830 11.23 -8.61 35.65
N ASP A 831 10.74 -7.56 36.31
CA ASP A 831 11.07 -7.21 37.70
C ASP A 831 10.51 -8.21 38.73
N SER A 832 10.93 -9.48 38.65
CA SER A 832 11.43 -10.23 39.81
C SER A 832 12.00 -11.60 39.41
N PRO A 833 13.10 -12.08 40.03
CA PRO A 833 13.62 -13.44 39.85
C PRO A 833 12.70 -14.61 40.30
N LYS A 834 11.43 -14.34 40.62
CA LYS A 834 10.50 -15.33 41.20
C LYS A 834 9.65 -16.06 40.15
N SER A 835 9.26 -15.37 39.07
CA SER A 835 8.39 -15.91 38.01
C SER A 835 9.05 -17.11 37.30
N LEU A 836 10.30 -16.95 36.84
CA LEU A 836 11.03 -17.97 36.10
C LEU A 836 11.25 -19.27 36.91
N LEU A 837 11.44 -19.14 38.24
CA LEU A 837 11.57 -20.28 39.14
C LEU A 837 10.23 -21.01 39.34
N GLN A 838 9.12 -20.27 39.35
CA GLN A 838 7.78 -20.82 39.48
C GLN A 838 7.37 -21.61 38.22
N ALA A 839 7.64 -21.08 37.02
CA ALA A 839 7.44 -21.78 35.76
C ALA A 839 8.26 -23.09 35.67
N LYS A 840 9.55 -23.05 36.02
CA LYS A 840 10.44 -24.23 36.05
C LYS A 840 10.02 -25.29 37.08
N ASN A 841 9.29 -24.90 38.14
CA ASN A 841 8.71 -25.83 39.10
C ASN A 841 7.38 -26.46 38.63
N LEU A 842 6.55 -25.71 37.88
CA LEU A 842 5.32 -26.24 37.27
C LEU A 842 5.63 -27.28 36.17
N LEU A 843 6.61 -26.98 35.30
CA LEU A 843 7.09 -27.89 34.26
C LEU A 843 7.55 -29.25 34.82
N LYS A 844 8.19 -29.27 35.99
CA LYS A 844 8.70 -30.49 36.65
C LYS A 844 7.63 -31.46 37.14
N GLN A 845 6.35 -31.06 37.24
CA GLN A 845 5.31 -31.92 37.81
C GLN A 845 4.54 -32.76 36.78
N GLY A 846 4.55 -32.41 35.49
CA GLY A 846 3.81 -33.11 34.42
C GLY A 846 2.27 -33.13 34.54
N ASN A 847 1.74 -32.75 35.71
CA ASN A 847 0.36 -32.89 36.14
C ASN A 847 -0.64 -32.10 35.25
N TRP A 848 -0.20 -31.00 34.65
CA TRP A 848 -1.05 -30.16 33.78
C TRP A 848 -1.62 -30.94 32.58
N ARG A 849 -0.89 -31.91 32.01
CA ARG A 849 -1.41 -32.77 30.94
C ARG A 849 -2.57 -33.65 31.42
N GLN A 850 -2.51 -34.13 32.67
CA GLN A 850 -3.59 -34.90 33.29
C GLN A 850 -4.79 -34.01 33.68
N VAL A 851 -4.54 -32.79 34.15
CA VAL A 851 -5.57 -31.79 34.47
C VAL A 851 -6.34 -31.33 33.23
N LEU A 852 -5.66 -31.16 32.09
CA LEU A 852 -6.28 -30.75 30.82
C LEU A 852 -6.76 -31.93 29.95
N GLY A 853 -6.46 -33.18 30.34
CA GLY A 853 -6.84 -34.39 29.60
C GLY A 853 -6.11 -34.58 28.26
N ILE A 854 -4.90 -34.01 28.11
CA ILE A 854 -4.16 -33.96 26.85
C ILE A 854 -3.27 -35.20 26.68
N ASN A 855 -3.42 -35.90 25.56
CA ASN A 855 -2.53 -36.98 25.16
C ASN A 855 -1.18 -36.44 24.70
N THR A 856 -0.08 -37.05 25.16
CA THR A 856 1.29 -36.65 24.80
C THR A 856 1.53 -36.78 23.29
N GLY A 857 1.83 -35.67 22.63
CA GLY A 857 2.10 -35.62 21.18
C GLY A 857 0.89 -35.38 20.28
N ASP A 858 -0.33 -35.23 20.82
CA ASP A 858 -1.50 -34.83 20.04
C ASP A 858 -1.45 -33.31 19.75
N LEU A 859 -0.85 -32.95 18.61
CA LEU A 859 -0.71 -31.57 18.15
C LEU A 859 -2.06 -30.83 18.06
N LYS A 860 -3.15 -31.50 17.65
CA LYS A 860 -4.49 -30.87 17.58
C LYS A 860 -4.96 -30.51 18.99
N GLN A 861 -4.80 -31.38 19.97
CA GLN A 861 -5.14 -31.08 21.37
C GLN A 861 -4.28 -29.95 21.94
N VAL A 862 -2.96 -29.93 21.65
CA VAL A 862 -2.06 -28.88 22.12
C VAL A 862 -2.43 -27.51 21.52
N ILE A 863 -2.67 -27.41 20.21
CA ILE A 863 -3.12 -26.16 19.55
C ILE A 863 -4.41 -25.64 20.21
N ILE A 864 -5.42 -26.50 20.38
CA ILE A 864 -6.70 -26.12 20.99
C ILE A 864 -6.51 -25.69 22.46
N ALA A 865 -5.65 -26.38 23.21
CA ALA A 865 -5.33 -26.02 24.59
C ALA A 865 -4.61 -24.67 24.71
N CYS A 866 -3.65 -24.36 23.83
CA CYS A 866 -3.00 -23.05 23.75
C CYS A 866 -4.02 -21.92 23.56
N GLY A 867 -4.91 -22.07 22.57
CA GLY A 867 -5.96 -21.08 22.30
C GLY A 867 -6.94 -20.89 23.47
N LYS A 868 -7.27 -21.97 24.19
CA LYS A 868 -8.14 -21.91 25.38
C LYS A 868 -7.46 -21.22 26.56
N ALA A 869 -6.24 -21.63 26.89
CA ALA A 869 -5.47 -21.09 28.00
C ALA A 869 -5.25 -19.58 27.86
N ALA A 870 -4.89 -19.12 26.66
CA ALA A 870 -4.75 -17.70 26.34
C ALA A 870 -6.08 -16.90 26.35
N ALA A 871 -7.22 -17.57 26.17
CA ALA A 871 -8.55 -16.94 26.28
C ALA A 871 -9.04 -16.83 27.73
N GLU A 872 -8.66 -17.79 28.57
CA GLU A 872 -9.03 -17.86 29.99
C GLU A 872 -7.97 -17.18 30.90
N ASN A 873 -6.85 -16.72 30.32
CA ASN A 873 -5.68 -16.15 31.00
C ASN A 873 -5.07 -17.13 32.04
N ASP A 874 -4.98 -18.40 31.65
CA ASP A 874 -4.53 -19.51 32.49
C ASP A 874 -3.01 -19.46 32.72
N ILE A 875 -2.58 -19.78 33.95
CA ILE A 875 -1.17 -19.97 34.35
C ILE A 875 -0.43 -21.03 33.51
N HIS A 876 -1.16 -21.92 32.84
CA HIS A 876 -0.60 -22.93 31.95
C HIS A 876 -0.24 -22.41 30.54
N THR A 877 -0.61 -21.18 30.18
CA THR A 877 -0.41 -20.62 28.82
C THR A 877 1.05 -20.69 28.35
N GLU A 878 2.01 -20.24 29.17
CA GLU A 878 3.46 -20.29 28.85
C GLU A 878 3.99 -21.71 28.63
N VAL A 879 3.48 -22.67 29.43
CA VAL A 879 3.88 -24.08 29.34
C VAL A 879 3.35 -24.70 28.05
N LEU A 880 2.10 -24.42 27.71
CA LEU A 880 1.45 -24.88 26.48
C LEU A 880 2.12 -24.28 25.23
N ILE A 881 2.47 -22.99 25.25
CA ILE A 881 3.22 -22.32 24.17
C ILE A 881 4.61 -22.94 23.99
N SER A 882 5.31 -23.24 25.09
CA SER A 882 6.61 -23.90 25.05
C SER A 882 6.56 -25.33 24.49
N GLU A 883 5.46 -26.06 24.74
CA GLU A 883 5.23 -27.38 24.12
C GLU A 883 4.82 -27.28 22.64
N LEU A 884 3.91 -26.36 22.29
CA LEU A 884 3.48 -26.18 20.91
C LEU A 884 4.67 -25.83 19.99
N ARG A 885 5.59 -24.97 20.46
CA ARG A 885 6.83 -24.61 19.75
C ARG A 885 7.73 -25.81 19.44
N GLN A 886 7.63 -26.93 20.18
CA GLN A 886 8.40 -28.15 19.94
C GLN A 886 7.72 -29.13 18.96
N LEU A 887 6.45 -28.89 18.59
CA LEU A 887 5.65 -29.79 17.76
C LEU A 887 5.36 -29.25 16.34
N VAL A 888 5.48 -27.93 16.15
CA VAL A 888 5.16 -27.24 14.89
C VAL A 888 6.39 -27.05 13.99
N SER A 889 6.16 -26.93 12.68
CA SER A 889 7.22 -26.68 11.68
C SER A 889 6.63 -26.19 10.37
N ILE A 890 7.24 -25.15 9.79
CA ILE A 890 6.88 -24.55 8.48
C ILE A 890 7.10 -25.48 7.27
N SER A 891 7.89 -26.54 7.44
CA SER A 891 8.17 -27.57 6.42
C SER A 891 7.52 -28.92 6.77
N GLY A 892 6.73 -28.98 7.85
CA GLY A 892 6.05 -30.18 8.32
C GLY A 892 4.77 -30.53 7.55
N ASP A 893 3.93 -31.34 8.18
CA ASP A 893 2.57 -31.60 7.68
C ASP A 893 1.65 -30.36 7.79
N PRO A 894 0.46 -30.34 7.13
CA PRO A 894 -0.46 -29.19 7.16
C PRO A 894 -0.79 -28.65 8.54
N MET A 895 -0.88 -29.52 9.56
CA MET A 895 -1.20 -29.14 10.93
C MET A 895 0.01 -28.58 11.66
N GLN A 896 1.22 -29.11 11.41
CA GLN A 896 2.47 -28.51 11.89
C GLN A 896 2.71 -27.12 11.28
N ARG A 897 2.38 -26.95 10.00
CA ARG A 897 2.56 -25.69 9.26
C ARG A 897 1.59 -24.61 9.69
N LEU A 898 0.29 -24.94 9.75
CA LEU A 898 -0.73 -24.04 10.30
C LEU A 898 -0.47 -23.76 11.79
N GLY A 899 -0.08 -24.77 12.56
CA GLY A 899 0.25 -24.65 13.98
C GLY A 899 1.37 -23.63 14.24
N ALA A 900 2.37 -23.52 13.36
CA ALA A 900 3.42 -22.51 13.47
C ALA A 900 2.85 -21.08 13.33
N TYR A 901 2.04 -20.82 12.29
CA TYR A 901 1.42 -19.50 12.11
C TYR A 901 0.40 -19.16 13.22
N MET A 902 -0.31 -20.16 13.76
CA MET A 902 -1.22 -19.96 14.89
C MET A 902 -0.48 -19.73 16.22
N LEU A 903 0.68 -20.36 16.42
CA LEU A 903 1.56 -20.10 17.56
C LEU A 903 2.06 -18.65 17.55
N GLU A 904 2.55 -18.17 16.42
CA GLU A 904 3.08 -16.80 16.32
C GLU A 904 1.97 -15.73 16.43
N GLY A 905 0.79 -15.99 15.86
CA GLY A 905 -0.39 -15.17 16.12
C GLY A 905 -0.75 -15.11 17.62
N LEU A 906 -0.60 -16.21 18.35
CA LEU A 906 -0.89 -16.29 19.79
C LEU A 906 0.15 -15.57 20.65
N VAL A 907 1.45 -15.73 20.34
CA VAL A 907 2.56 -15.02 21.00
C VAL A 907 2.42 -13.51 20.79
N ALA A 908 2.12 -13.08 19.57
CA ALA A 908 1.92 -11.67 19.24
C ALA A 908 0.69 -11.07 19.95
N ARG A 909 -0.38 -11.87 20.11
CA ARG A 909 -1.55 -11.48 20.91
C ARG A 909 -1.18 -11.21 22.36
N LEU A 910 -0.50 -12.16 23.01
CA LEU A 910 -0.16 -12.11 24.44
C LEU A 910 0.86 -11.02 24.76
N SER A 911 1.77 -10.73 23.83
CA SER A 911 2.74 -9.63 23.92
C SER A 911 2.14 -8.25 23.60
N PHE A 912 0.81 -8.16 23.36
CA PHE A 912 0.12 -6.97 22.84
C PHE A 912 0.78 -6.37 21.59
N SER A 913 1.50 -7.20 20.84
CA SER A 913 2.29 -6.82 19.67
C SER A 913 1.58 -7.17 18.36
N GLY A 914 0.39 -7.77 18.38
CA GLY A 914 -0.36 -8.18 17.18
C GLY A 914 -0.44 -7.10 16.09
N SER A 915 -0.79 -5.85 16.43
CA SER A 915 -0.77 -4.73 15.50
C SER A 915 0.63 -4.38 14.97
N LYS A 916 1.67 -4.51 15.80
CA LYS A 916 3.08 -4.33 15.40
C LYS A 916 3.57 -5.48 14.51
N LEU A 917 3.23 -6.74 14.81
CA LEU A 917 3.59 -7.88 13.99
C LEU A 917 2.89 -7.79 12.64
N TYR A 918 1.57 -7.59 12.63
CA TYR A 918 0.76 -7.38 11.42
C TYR A 918 1.31 -6.22 10.57
N LYS A 919 1.64 -5.07 11.18
CA LYS A 919 2.29 -3.95 10.47
C LYS A 919 3.76 -4.22 10.09
N SER A 920 4.49 -5.09 10.79
CA SER A 920 5.86 -5.48 10.40
C SER A 920 5.87 -6.46 9.22
N LEU A 921 4.86 -7.33 9.12
CA LEU A 921 4.56 -8.11 7.92
C LEU A 921 4.18 -7.17 6.78
N LYS A 922 3.36 -6.14 7.04
CA LYS A 922 3.06 -5.03 6.10
C LYS A 922 4.28 -4.20 5.70
N CYS A 923 5.34 -4.15 6.51
CA CYS A 923 6.62 -3.52 6.19
C CYS A 923 7.65 -4.46 5.56
N LYS A 924 7.29 -5.74 5.36
CA LYS A 924 8.03 -6.75 4.59
C LYS A 924 7.16 -7.32 3.46
N GLU A 925 6.25 -6.52 2.90
CA GLU A 925 5.51 -6.94 1.70
C GLU A 925 6.52 -7.24 0.58
N PRO A 926 6.43 -8.40 -0.10
CA PRO A 926 7.29 -8.70 -1.24
C PRO A 926 6.93 -7.77 -2.40
N THR A 927 7.87 -7.45 -3.29
CA THR A 927 7.68 -6.44 -4.35
C THR A 927 6.39 -6.68 -5.13
N SER A 928 5.83 -5.62 -5.70
CA SER A 928 4.54 -5.70 -6.41
C SER A 928 4.47 -6.88 -7.39
N SER A 929 5.54 -7.12 -8.15
CA SER A 929 5.79 -8.29 -8.99
C SER A 929 5.82 -9.64 -8.25
N GLU A 930 6.47 -9.73 -7.09
CA GLU A 930 6.54 -10.95 -6.29
C GLU A 930 5.20 -11.25 -5.60
N LEU A 931 4.46 -10.24 -5.11
CA LEU A 931 3.13 -10.46 -4.53
C LEU A 931 2.12 -10.92 -5.61
N ILE A 932 2.20 -10.37 -6.83
CA ILE A 932 1.49 -10.89 -8.01
C ILE A 932 1.87 -12.34 -8.25
N SER A 933 3.17 -12.69 -8.22
CA SER A 933 3.64 -14.06 -8.43
C SER A 933 3.08 -15.04 -7.38
N HIS A 934 3.12 -14.71 -6.09
CA HIS A 934 2.57 -15.56 -5.03
C HIS A 934 1.05 -15.77 -5.17
N MET A 935 0.30 -14.73 -5.55
CA MET A 935 -1.13 -14.82 -5.81
C MET A 935 -1.44 -15.60 -7.10
N HIS A 936 -0.62 -15.47 -8.14
CA HIS A 936 -0.73 -16.26 -9.38
C HIS A 936 -0.53 -17.75 -9.10
N HIS A 937 0.55 -18.09 -8.38
CA HIS A 937 0.79 -19.47 -7.92
C HIS A 937 -0.41 -20.00 -7.12
N LEU A 938 -1.00 -19.22 -6.20
CA LEU A 938 -2.18 -19.65 -5.46
C LEU A 938 -3.40 -19.92 -6.37
N CYS A 939 -3.56 -19.16 -7.46
CA CYS A 939 -4.60 -19.37 -8.48
C CYS A 939 -4.34 -20.59 -9.40
N GLU A 940 -3.08 -20.99 -9.55
CA GLU A 940 -2.69 -22.19 -10.29
C GLU A 940 -2.88 -23.46 -9.44
N ILE A 941 -2.33 -23.44 -8.22
CA ILE A 941 -2.33 -24.54 -7.26
C ILE A 941 -3.75 -24.86 -6.78
N CYS A 942 -4.53 -23.82 -6.44
CA CYS A 942 -5.85 -23.95 -5.84
C CYS A 942 -6.95 -23.30 -6.72
N PRO A 943 -8.14 -23.92 -6.84
CA PRO A 943 -9.20 -23.39 -7.69
C PRO A 943 -9.93 -22.16 -7.11
N PHE A 944 -9.55 -21.65 -5.92
CA PHE A 944 -10.32 -20.66 -5.16
C PHE A 944 -10.68 -19.41 -5.98
N TYR A 945 -9.70 -18.68 -6.48
CA TYR A 945 -9.93 -17.46 -7.27
C TYR A 945 -10.50 -17.76 -8.67
N ARG A 946 -10.08 -18.85 -9.32
CA ARG A 946 -10.62 -19.25 -10.63
C ARG A 946 -12.12 -19.57 -10.54
N PHE A 947 -12.54 -20.31 -9.50
CA PHE A 947 -13.95 -20.51 -9.16
C PHE A 947 -14.68 -19.18 -8.97
N SER A 948 -14.17 -18.32 -8.09
CA SER A 948 -14.76 -17.01 -7.76
C SER A 948 -15.00 -16.13 -8.99
N TYR A 949 -13.98 -15.97 -9.84
CA TYR A 949 -14.08 -15.13 -11.02
C TYR A 949 -14.98 -15.77 -12.08
N MET A 950 -14.96 -17.10 -12.27
CA MET A 950 -15.82 -17.78 -13.24
C MET A 950 -17.31 -17.78 -12.83
N SER A 951 -17.63 -17.89 -11.54
CA SER A 951 -19.02 -17.79 -11.07
C SER A 951 -19.54 -16.35 -11.11
N ALA A 952 -18.73 -15.36 -10.69
CA ALA A 952 -19.10 -13.95 -10.78
C ALA A 952 -19.26 -13.51 -12.24
N ASN A 953 -18.27 -13.75 -13.11
CA ASN A 953 -18.33 -13.40 -14.53
C ASN A 953 -19.46 -14.14 -15.25
N GLY A 954 -19.78 -15.39 -14.85
CA GLY A 954 -20.92 -16.13 -15.38
C GLY A 954 -22.26 -15.43 -15.12
N ALA A 955 -22.54 -15.03 -13.87
CA ALA A 955 -23.73 -14.23 -13.54
C ALA A 955 -23.75 -12.89 -14.27
N ILE A 956 -22.61 -12.19 -14.34
CA ILE A 956 -22.51 -10.88 -15.00
C ILE A 956 -22.79 -11.01 -16.50
N ALA A 957 -22.09 -11.90 -17.20
CA ALA A 957 -22.23 -12.09 -18.64
C ALA A 957 -23.64 -12.55 -19.06
N GLU A 958 -24.32 -13.34 -18.23
CA GLU A 958 -25.74 -13.69 -18.43
C GLU A 958 -26.65 -12.47 -18.26
N ALA A 959 -26.45 -11.69 -17.19
CA ALA A 959 -27.29 -10.55 -16.84
C ALA A 959 -27.13 -9.33 -17.78
N ILE A 960 -25.97 -9.16 -18.44
CA ILE A 960 -25.69 -8.08 -19.41
C ILE A 960 -25.74 -8.53 -20.89
N LYS A 961 -26.10 -9.78 -21.17
CA LYS A 961 -25.99 -10.40 -22.50
C LYS A 961 -26.58 -9.57 -23.65
N SER A 962 -27.68 -8.85 -23.40
CA SER A 962 -28.42 -8.02 -24.36
C SER A 962 -28.05 -6.53 -24.37
N GLU A 963 -27.13 -6.08 -23.50
CA GLU A 963 -26.94 -4.65 -23.21
C GLU A 963 -25.84 -4.00 -24.04
N ASN A 964 -25.96 -2.70 -24.33
CA ASN A 964 -25.02 -1.98 -25.20
C ASN A 964 -24.15 -0.93 -24.46
N PHE A 965 -24.54 -0.56 -23.25
CA PHE A 965 -23.80 0.33 -22.36
C PHE A 965 -23.75 -0.33 -20.99
N VAL A 966 -22.59 -0.79 -20.57
CA VAL A 966 -22.42 -1.56 -19.32
C VAL A 966 -21.44 -0.82 -18.42
N HIS A 967 -21.83 -0.59 -17.17
CA HIS A 967 -20.97 -0.02 -16.15
C HIS A 967 -20.72 -1.03 -15.04
N ILE A 968 -19.50 -1.56 -14.96
CA ILE A 968 -19.08 -2.46 -13.87
C ILE A 968 -18.44 -1.62 -12.77
N ILE A 969 -18.91 -1.80 -11.53
CA ILE A 969 -18.33 -1.19 -10.33
C ILE A 969 -17.71 -2.32 -9.51
N ASP A 970 -16.40 -2.29 -9.35
CA ASP A 970 -15.65 -3.37 -8.70
C ASP A 970 -15.03 -2.89 -7.39
N PHE A 971 -15.49 -3.46 -6.28
CA PHE A 971 -14.96 -3.21 -4.95
C PHE A 971 -13.81 -4.19 -4.68
N HIS A 972 -12.59 -3.64 -4.69
CA HIS A 972 -11.28 -4.33 -4.71
C HIS A 972 -10.94 -4.99 -6.05
N ILE A 973 -10.73 -4.16 -7.08
CA ILE A 973 -10.34 -4.61 -8.43
C ILE A 973 -8.97 -5.31 -8.52
N ALA A 974 -8.11 -5.15 -7.51
CA ALA A 974 -6.76 -5.71 -7.45
C ALA A 974 -5.97 -5.52 -8.78
N GLN A 975 -5.72 -6.59 -9.53
CA GLN A 975 -4.97 -6.57 -10.79
C GLN A 975 -5.83 -6.40 -12.07
N GLY A 976 -7.16 -6.37 -11.94
CA GLY A 976 -8.11 -6.36 -13.05
C GLY A 976 -8.20 -7.69 -13.83
N SER A 977 -7.52 -8.75 -13.39
CA SER A 977 -7.43 -10.04 -14.08
C SER A 977 -8.79 -10.70 -14.31
N GLN A 978 -9.76 -10.51 -13.39
CA GLN A 978 -11.15 -10.94 -13.57
C GLN A 978 -11.76 -10.37 -14.86
N TRP A 979 -11.48 -9.12 -15.20
CA TRP A 979 -12.16 -8.40 -16.28
C TRP A 979 -11.58 -8.66 -17.66
N ILE A 980 -10.33 -9.13 -17.79
CA ILE A 980 -9.73 -9.52 -19.07
C ILE A 980 -10.63 -10.53 -19.79
N THR A 981 -11.03 -11.60 -19.09
CA THR A 981 -11.91 -12.64 -19.64
C THR A 981 -13.31 -12.15 -20.00
N ILE A 982 -13.81 -11.10 -19.34
CA ILE A 982 -15.11 -10.51 -19.67
C ILE A 982 -15.02 -9.57 -20.87
N ILE A 983 -13.92 -8.84 -21.03
CA ILE A 983 -13.66 -7.97 -22.19
C ILE A 983 -13.60 -8.83 -23.47
N GLU A 984 -12.85 -9.93 -23.43
CA GLU A 984 -12.75 -10.89 -24.54
C GLU A 984 -14.13 -11.50 -24.89
N ALA A 985 -14.85 -11.99 -23.89
CA ALA A 985 -16.17 -12.59 -24.08
C ALA A 985 -17.26 -11.60 -24.57
N LEU A 986 -17.18 -10.33 -24.16
CA LEU A 986 -18.09 -9.27 -24.62
C LEU A 986 -17.74 -8.77 -26.03
N ALA A 987 -16.47 -8.74 -26.40
CA ALA A 987 -16.03 -8.42 -27.75
C ALA A 987 -16.43 -9.52 -28.77
N ALA A 988 -16.32 -10.79 -28.39
CA ALA A 988 -16.73 -11.93 -29.20
C ALA A 988 -18.28 -12.10 -29.35
N ARG A 989 -19.08 -11.20 -28.78
CA ARG A 989 -20.54 -11.31 -28.74
C ARG A 989 -21.17 -11.13 -30.13
N SER A 990 -22.12 -12.01 -30.48
CA SER A 990 -22.82 -12.00 -31.78
C SER A 990 -23.66 -10.74 -32.09
N GLY A 991 -23.91 -9.88 -31.09
CA GLY A 991 -24.54 -8.56 -31.25
C GLY A 991 -23.55 -7.41 -31.36
N GLY A 992 -22.25 -7.70 -31.40
CA GLY A 992 -21.16 -6.74 -31.31
C GLY A 992 -20.76 -6.38 -29.86
N PRO A 993 -19.55 -5.81 -29.66
CA PRO A 993 -19.10 -5.30 -28.37
C PRO A 993 -20.06 -4.25 -27.79
N PRO A 994 -20.35 -4.29 -26.48
CA PRO A 994 -20.92 -3.13 -25.79
C PRO A 994 -19.87 -2.03 -25.61
N CYS A 995 -20.31 -0.81 -25.29
CA CYS A 995 -19.46 0.14 -24.59
C CYS A 995 -19.34 -0.31 -23.12
N LEU A 996 -18.12 -0.60 -22.67
CA LEU A 996 -17.85 -1.06 -21.30
C LEU A 996 -17.13 0.01 -20.50
N ARG A 997 -17.71 0.44 -19.39
CA ARG A 997 -17.04 1.29 -18.40
C ARG A 997 -16.78 0.48 -17.13
N ILE A 998 -15.58 0.62 -16.55
CA ILE A 998 -15.24 -0.02 -15.27
C ILE A 998 -14.82 1.05 -14.27
N THR A 999 -15.56 1.18 -13.16
CA THR A 999 -15.10 1.87 -11.96
C THR A 999 -14.37 0.87 -11.07
N GLY A 1000 -13.03 0.95 -11.06
CA GLY A 1000 -12.19 0.15 -10.16
C GLY A 1000 -11.97 0.89 -8.84
N ILE A 1001 -12.51 0.34 -7.75
CA ILE A 1001 -12.32 0.83 -6.39
C ILE A 1001 -11.23 -0.01 -5.73
N ASP A 1002 -10.20 0.64 -5.18
CA ASP A 1002 -9.23 -0.02 -4.31
C ASP A 1002 -8.44 1.03 -3.49
N ASP A 1003 -8.03 0.67 -2.28
CA ASP A 1003 -7.44 1.61 -1.34
C ASP A 1003 -6.01 2.01 -1.73
N SER A 1004 -5.53 3.14 -1.20
CA SER A 1004 -4.19 3.65 -1.53
C SER A 1004 -3.05 2.85 -0.87
N ASN A 1005 -3.33 2.04 0.15
CA ASN A 1005 -2.32 1.15 0.75
C ASN A 1005 -2.00 -0.03 -0.17
N SER A 1006 -3.03 -0.60 -0.81
CA SER A 1006 -2.94 -1.81 -1.62
C SER A 1006 -2.36 -1.56 -3.02
N ALA A 1007 -1.99 -0.30 -3.34
CA ALA A 1007 -1.37 0.09 -4.60
C ALA A 1007 -0.08 -0.69 -4.92
N TYR A 1008 0.60 -1.21 -3.89
CA TYR A 1008 1.74 -2.11 -4.01
C TYR A 1008 1.34 -3.48 -4.56
N ALA A 1009 0.28 -4.11 -4.02
CA ALA A 1009 -0.29 -5.34 -4.58
C ALA A 1009 -0.82 -5.17 -6.02
N ARG A 1010 -1.07 -3.93 -6.47
CA ARG A 1010 -1.54 -3.59 -7.82
C ARG A 1010 -0.46 -3.36 -8.88
N GLY A 1011 0.83 -3.51 -8.59
CA GLY A 1011 1.90 -3.26 -9.59
C GLY A 1011 2.31 -1.80 -9.75
N GLY A 1012 1.43 -0.85 -9.40
CA GLY A 1012 1.66 0.59 -9.48
C GLY A 1012 0.38 1.43 -9.38
N GLY A 1013 -0.60 0.98 -8.58
CA GLY A 1013 -1.88 1.67 -8.41
C GLY A 1013 -2.91 1.43 -9.52
N LEU A 1014 -4.07 2.10 -9.41
CA LEU A 1014 -5.22 1.92 -10.31
C LEU A 1014 -4.96 2.43 -11.73
N ASP A 1015 -4.15 3.49 -11.89
CA ASP A 1015 -3.71 4.03 -13.20
C ASP A 1015 -3.20 2.89 -14.14
N MET A 1016 -2.40 1.97 -13.61
CA MET A 1016 -1.83 0.85 -14.38
C MET A 1016 -2.85 -0.26 -14.69
N VAL A 1017 -3.80 -0.52 -13.78
CA VAL A 1017 -4.90 -1.47 -14.00
C VAL A 1017 -5.80 -0.97 -15.12
N GLY A 1018 -6.18 0.32 -15.08
CA GLY A 1018 -6.94 0.96 -16.15
C GLY A 1018 -6.22 0.95 -17.49
N THR A 1019 -4.92 1.23 -17.50
CA THR A 1019 -4.08 1.16 -18.72
C THR A 1019 -4.03 -0.25 -19.30
N ARG A 1020 -3.88 -1.29 -18.48
CA ARG A 1020 -3.89 -2.69 -18.91
C ARG A 1020 -5.23 -3.10 -19.50
N LEU A 1021 -6.34 -2.79 -18.82
CA LEU A 1021 -7.68 -3.11 -19.29
C LEU A 1021 -8.03 -2.35 -20.59
N HIS A 1022 -7.62 -1.08 -20.70
CA HIS A 1022 -7.76 -0.32 -21.93
C HIS A 1022 -6.97 -0.95 -23.09
N SER A 1023 -5.73 -1.39 -22.85
CA SER A 1023 -4.93 -2.11 -23.87
C SER A 1023 -5.60 -3.39 -24.37
N VAL A 1024 -6.14 -4.23 -23.47
CA VAL A 1024 -6.90 -5.45 -23.83
C VAL A 1024 -8.17 -5.08 -24.62
N SER A 1025 -8.95 -4.12 -24.14
CA SER A 1025 -10.18 -3.72 -24.85
C SER A 1025 -9.91 -3.14 -26.25
N ALA A 1026 -8.83 -2.39 -26.41
CA ALA A 1026 -8.41 -1.83 -27.68
C ALA A 1026 -7.94 -2.92 -28.67
N SER A 1027 -7.22 -3.96 -28.21
CA SER A 1027 -6.84 -5.09 -29.07
C SER A 1027 -8.05 -5.90 -29.53
N CYS A 1028 -9.11 -5.97 -28.71
CA CYS A 1028 -10.40 -6.57 -29.06
C CYS A 1028 -11.37 -5.63 -29.82
N GLY A 1029 -11.00 -4.37 -30.08
CA GLY A 1029 -11.87 -3.38 -30.75
C GLY A 1029 -13.12 -2.96 -29.97
N MET A 1030 -13.16 -3.19 -28.65
CA MET A 1030 -14.29 -2.87 -27.78
C MET A 1030 -14.16 -1.44 -27.21
N PRO A 1031 -15.18 -0.58 -27.30
CA PRO A 1031 -15.16 0.74 -26.66
C PRO A 1031 -15.08 0.61 -25.14
N PHE A 1032 -14.09 1.27 -24.52
CA PHE A 1032 -13.77 1.08 -23.11
C PHE A 1032 -13.34 2.36 -22.39
N GLU A 1033 -13.82 2.51 -21.15
CA GLU A 1033 -13.44 3.59 -20.23
C GLU A 1033 -13.17 3.05 -18.82
N PHE A 1034 -12.20 3.66 -18.12
CA PHE A 1034 -11.84 3.30 -16.75
C PHE A 1034 -11.92 4.50 -15.81
N ASN A 1035 -12.57 4.31 -14.65
CA ASN A 1035 -12.61 5.26 -13.55
C ASN A 1035 -11.88 4.69 -12.33
N ALA A 1036 -10.93 5.43 -11.77
CA ALA A 1036 -10.06 4.99 -10.69
C ALA A 1036 -10.47 5.61 -9.35
N VAL A 1037 -11.03 4.82 -8.45
CA VAL A 1037 -11.50 5.28 -7.12
C VAL A 1037 -10.51 4.85 -6.04
N HIS A 1038 -9.64 5.77 -5.66
CA HIS A 1038 -8.58 5.58 -4.65
C HIS A 1038 -9.10 5.70 -3.20
N ALA A 1039 -10.03 4.82 -2.82
CA ALA A 1039 -10.70 4.83 -1.52
C ALA A 1039 -10.91 3.40 -1.00
N ALA A 1040 -10.87 3.20 0.32
CA ALA A 1040 -11.34 1.96 0.93
C ALA A 1040 -12.87 1.87 0.81
N SER A 1041 -13.46 0.67 0.74
CA SER A 1041 -14.89 0.49 0.48
C SER A 1041 -15.82 1.27 1.41
N HIS A 1042 -15.43 1.45 2.67
CA HIS A 1042 -16.19 2.20 3.68
C HIS A 1042 -16.15 3.73 3.51
N GLU A 1043 -15.23 4.24 2.68
CA GLU A 1043 -15.07 5.64 2.28
C GLU A 1043 -15.75 5.95 0.94
N VAL A 1044 -16.31 4.96 0.24
CA VAL A 1044 -16.95 5.15 -1.07
C VAL A 1044 -18.34 5.78 -0.92
N TYR A 1045 -18.59 6.85 -1.66
CA TYR A 1045 -19.88 7.52 -1.79
C TYR A 1045 -20.35 7.55 -3.25
N LEU A 1046 -21.64 7.86 -3.46
CA LEU A 1046 -22.28 7.84 -4.77
C LEU A 1046 -21.55 8.70 -5.82
N GLU A 1047 -21.02 9.85 -5.40
CA GLU A 1047 -20.25 10.79 -6.21
C GLU A 1047 -18.93 10.22 -6.76
N HIS A 1048 -18.28 9.26 -6.06
CA HIS A 1048 -17.05 8.63 -6.54
C HIS A 1048 -17.29 7.69 -7.73
N LEU A 1049 -18.53 7.19 -7.88
CA LEU A 1049 -18.85 6.13 -8.83
C LEU A 1049 -19.04 6.64 -10.27
N ASP A 1050 -19.24 7.96 -10.44
CA ASP A 1050 -19.57 8.63 -11.71
C ASP A 1050 -20.71 7.92 -12.45
N ILE A 1051 -21.91 7.87 -11.87
CA ILE A 1051 -23.04 7.11 -12.45
C ILE A 1051 -23.69 7.90 -13.60
N ARG A 1052 -23.83 7.29 -14.78
CA ARG A 1052 -24.34 7.95 -15.99
C ARG A 1052 -25.71 7.41 -16.42
N PRO A 1053 -26.68 8.27 -16.80
CA PRO A 1053 -27.99 7.83 -17.28
C PRO A 1053 -27.89 6.95 -18.54
N GLY A 1054 -28.57 5.80 -18.53
CA GLY A 1054 -28.67 4.89 -19.68
C GLY A 1054 -27.65 3.74 -19.69
N GLU A 1055 -26.66 3.74 -18.80
CA GLU A 1055 -25.77 2.59 -18.58
C GLU A 1055 -26.44 1.53 -17.70
N VAL A 1056 -26.13 0.26 -17.97
CA VAL A 1056 -26.56 -0.87 -17.14
C VAL A 1056 -25.51 -1.15 -16.07
N ILE A 1057 -25.83 -0.85 -14.83
CA ILE A 1057 -24.92 -0.97 -13.69
C ILE A 1057 -24.83 -2.43 -13.23
N VAL A 1058 -23.60 -2.91 -13.06
CA VAL A 1058 -23.19 -4.18 -12.49
C VAL A 1058 -22.29 -3.90 -11.30
N VAL A 1059 -22.38 -4.66 -10.21
CA VAL A 1059 -21.46 -4.52 -9.08
C VAL A 1059 -20.81 -5.85 -8.70
N ASN A 1060 -19.52 -5.83 -8.41
CA ASN A 1060 -18.72 -6.97 -7.99
C ASN A 1060 -18.17 -6.72 -6.58
N PHE A 1061 -18.36 -7.70 -5.70
CA PHE A 1061 -17.74 -7.78 -4.38
C PHE A 1061 -17.01 -9.12 -4.29
N ALA A 1062 -15.70 -9.13 -4.56
CA ALA A 1062 -14.89 -10.34 -4.52
C ALA A 1062 -13.85 -10.24 -3.39
N TYR A 1063 -14.13 -10.91 -2.26
CA TYR A 1063 -13.25 -10.94 -1.09
C TYR A 1063 -12.97 -9.55 -0.44
N GLU A 1064 -13.96 -8.67 -0.35
CA GLU A 1064 -13.78 -7.27 0.14
C GLU A 1064 -14.81 -6.82 1.19
N LEU A 1065 -16.05 -7.35 1.21
CA LEU A 1065 -17.03 -6.89 2.20
C LEU A 1065 -16.66 -7.31 3.62
N HIS A 1066 -15.87 -8.38 3.78
CA HIS A 1066 -15.28 -8.71 5.08
C HIS A 1066 -14.22 -7.73 5.58
N HIS A 1067 -13.53 -6.94 4.73
CA HIS A 1067 -12.61 -5.89 5.19
C HIS A 1067 -13.32 -4.60 5.60
N THR A 1068 -14.54 -4.37 5.10
CA THR A 1068 -15.37 -3.23 5.50
C THR A 1068 -15.65 -3.25 7.02
N PRO A 1069 -15.35 -2.17 7.78
CA PRO A 1069 -15.62 -2.08 9.21
C PRO A 1069 -17.08 -2.35 9.57
N ASP A 1070 -17.27 -3.03 10.70
CA ASP A 1070 -18.58 -3.47 11.18
C ASP A 1070 -19.05 -2.68 12.42
N GLU A 1071 -20.21 -3.09 12.90
CA GLU A 1071 -20.89 -2.53 14.07
C GLU A 1071 -20.11 -2.67 15.40
N SER A 1072 -19.01 -3.43 15.43
CA SER A 1072 -18.10 -3.60 16.58
C SER A 1072 -16.97 -2.57 16.62
N VAL A 1073 -16.73 -1.83 15.52
CA VAL A 1073 -15.62 -0.87 15.40
C VAL A 1073 -16.04 0.50 14.88
N SER A 1074 -17.17 0.60 14.18
CA SER A 1074 -17.76 1.88 13.80
C SER A 1074 -19.22 1.97 14.29
N THR A 1075 -19.62 3.19 14.65
CA THR A 1075 -21.03 3.51 14.90
C THR A 1075 -21.80 3.80 13.63
N GLU A 1076 -21.09 4.00 12.52
CA GLU A 1076 -21.65 4.01 11.17
C GLU A 1076 -21.63 2.59 10.62
N ASN A 1077 -22.80 2.08 10.21
CA ASN A 1077 -22.91 0.71 9.72
C ASN A 1077 -22.45 0.65 8.26
N HIS A 1078 -21.14 0.72 8.01
CA HIS A 1078 -20.57 0.85 6.66
C HIS A 1078 -20.99 -0.31 5.74
N ARG A 1079 -21.01 -1.56 6.24
CA ARG A 1079 -21.51 -2.73 5.48
C ARG A 1079 -22.92 -2.50 4.95
N ASN A 1080 -23.86 -2.12 5.81
CA ASN A 1080 -25.24 -1.86 5.39
C ASN A 1080 -25.40 -0.52 4.63
N ARG A 1081 -24.52 0.47 4.84
CA ARG A 1081 -24.46 1.73 4.06
C ARG A 1081 -24.12 1.44 2.60
N ILE A 1082 -23.05 0.69 2.34
CA ILE A 1082 -22.60 0.33 0.99
C ILE A 1082 -23.68 -0.49 0.30
N ILE A 1083 -24.20 -1.55 0.93
CA ILE A 1083 -25.22 -2.42 0.32
C ILE A 1083 -26.50 -1.61 -0.04
N ARG A 1084 -26.95 -0.68 0.81
CA ARG A 1084 -28.09 0.21 0.52
C ARG A 1084 -27.79 1.23 -0.59
N MET A 1085 -26.59 1.83 -0.58
CA MET A 1085 -26.13 2.72 -1.65
C MET A 1085 -26.13 1.99 -2.99
N ILE A 1086 -25.57 0.78 -3.04
CA ILE A 1086 -25.59 -0.04 -4.25
C ILE A 1086 -27.01 -0.44 -4.64
N LYS A 1087 -27.93 -0.73 -3.71
CA LYS A 1087 -29.33 -0.96 -4.08
C LYS A 1087 -29.98 0.27 -4.71
N SER A 1088 -29.65 1.48 -4.24
CA SER A 1088 -30.18 2.73 -4.80
C SER A 1088 -29.77 2.98 -6.26
N LEU A 1089 -28.66 2.40 -6.71
CA LEU A 1089 -28.25 2.40 -8.12
C LEU A 1089 -29.17 1.58 -9.03
N SER A 1090 -30.05 0.75 -8.47
CA SER A 1090 -30.87 -0.24 -9.22
C SER A 1090 -30.04 -1.12 -10.17
N PRO A 1091 -28.94 -1.76 -9.69
CA PRO A 1091 -28.04 -2.53 -10.53
C PRO A 1091 -28.73 -3.77 -11.12
N ARG A 1092 -28.37 -4.12 -12.34
CA ARG A 1092 -28.87 -5.29 -13.07
C ARG A 1092 -28.49 -6.60 -12.37
N VAL A 1093 -27.27 -6.67 -11.87
CA VAL A 1093 -26.78 -7.74 -11.01
C VAL A 1093 -25.71 -7.21 -10.05
N VAL A 1094 -25.73 -7.71 -8.82
CA VAL A 1094 -24.63 -7.60 -7.85
C VAL A 1094 -24.11 -9.00 -7.57
N THR A 1095 -22.81 -9.21 -7.73
CA THR A 1095 -22.15 -10.48 -7.39
C THR A 1095 -21.42 -10.35 -6.06
N LEU A 1096 -21.45 -11.43 -5.28
CA LEU A 1096 -20.79 -11.53 -3.99
C LEU A 1096 -20.04 -12.86 -3.91
N VAL A 1097 -18.73 -12.78 -3.73
CA VAL A 1097 -17.83 -13.90 -3.43
C VAL A 1097 -17.17 -13.64 -2.08
N GLU A 1098 -17.30 -14.58 -1.16
CA GLU A 1098 -16.79 -14.44 0.21
C GLU A 1098 -16.22 -15.76 0.77
N GLN A 1099 -15.44 -15.65 1.85
CA GLN A 1099 -14.93 -16.80 2.60
C GLN A 1099 -16.00 -17.36 3.57
N GLU A 1100 -16.30 -18.66 3.49
CA GLU A 1100 -17.32 -19.28 4.35
C GLU A 1100 -16.75 -19.65 5.73
N SER A 1101 -16.60 -18.62 6.57
CA SER A 1101 -16.03 -18.71 7.91
C SER A 1101 -16.68 -17.68 8.85
N ASN A 1102 -16.97 -18.05 10.11
CA ASN A 1102 -17.61 -17.16 11.10
C ASN A 1102 -16.61 -16.62 12.14
N THR A 1103 -15.51 -16.04 11.68
CA THR A 1103 -14.51 -15.42 12.57
C THR A 1103 -14.85 -13.98 12.96
N ASN A 1104 -15.97 -13.39 12.53
CA ASN A 1104 -16.26 -12.01 12.93
C ASN A 1104 -16.76 -11.85 14.38
N THR A 1105 -18.02 -12.16 14.64
CA THR A 1105 -18.73 -11.77 15.89
C THR A 1105 -18.51 -12.73 17.07
N ALA A 1106 -17.56 -13.65 16.96
CA ALA A 1106 -17.32 -14.69 17.96
C ALA A 1106 -16.27 -14.26 19.02
N PRO A 1107 -16.35 -14.77 20.26
CA PRO A 1107 -15.29 -14.62 21.27
C PRO A 1107 -13.97 -15.22 20.79
N PHE A 1108 -12.84 -14.73 21.33
CA PHE A 1108 -11.49 -15.08 20.84
C PHE A 1108 -11.26 -16.58 20.66
N PHE A 1109 -11.54 -17.42 21.66
CA PHE A 1109 -11.32 -18.88 21.54
C PHE A 1109 -12.16 -19.51 20.43
N SER A 1110 -13.41 -19.07 20.25
CA SER A 1110 -14.28 -19.56 19.17
C SER A 1110 -13.78 -19.12 17.79
N ARG A 1111 -13.22 -17.91 17.67
CA ARG A 1111 -12.52 -17.49 16.44
C ARG A 1111 -11.26 -18.32 16.19
N TYR A 1112 -10.45 -18.54 17.22
CA TYR A 1112 -9.21 -19.32 17.14
C TYR A 1112 -9.49 -20.74 16.62
N LEU A 1113 -10.52 -21.40 17.15
CA LEU A 1113 -10.93 -22.73 16.68
C LEU A 1113 -11.48 -22.71 15.24
N GLU A 1114 -12.35 -21.76 14.89
CA GLU A 1114 -12.89 -21.61 13.53
C GLU A 1114 -11.77 -21.31 12.51
N THR A 1115 -10.80 -20.45 12.86
CA THR A 1115 -9.59 -20.18 12.07
C THR A 1115 -8.77 -21.46 11.89
N PHE A 1116 -8.54 -22.24 12.95
CA PHE A 1116 -7.82 -23.51 12.86
C PHE A 1116 -8.52 -24.50 11.91
N GLU A 1117 -9.84 -24.70 12.06
CA GLU A 1117 -10.57 -25.69 11.25
C GLU A 1117 -10.77 -25.24 9.79
N TYR A 1118 -10.95 -23.94 9.54
CA TYR A 1118 -11.03 -23.38 8.19
C TYR A 1118 -9.68 -23.47 7.46
N TYR A 1119 -8.60 -22.97 8.06
CA TYR A 1119 -7.28 -23.00 7.42
C TYR A 1119 -6.66 -24.39 7.38
N THR A 1120 -7.06 -25.35 8.23
CA THR A 1120 -6.65 -26.76 8.09
C THR A 1120 -7.05 -27.29 6.72
N ALA A 1121 -8.29 -27.03 6.29
CA ALA A 1121 -8.77 -27.46 4.97
C ALA A 1121 -8.03 -26.75 3.82
N MET A 1122 -7.64 -25.48 3.97
CA MET A 1122 -6.79 -24.80 2.97
C MET A 1122 -5.38 -25.41 2.90
N PHE A 1123 -4.71 -25.58 4.03
CA PHE A 1123 -3.34 -26.11 4.10
C PHE A 1123 -3.26 -27.58 3.63
N GLU A 1124 -4.27 -28.40 3.93
CA GLU A 1124 -4.41 -29.74 3.33
C GLU A 1124 -4.56 -29.69 1.80
N SER A 1125 -5.34 -28.72 1.28
CA SER A 1125 -5.60 -28.62 -0.16
C SER A 1125 -4.37 -28.19 -0.96
N ILE A 1126 -3.43 -27.47 -0.31
CA ILE A 1126 -2.13 -27.09 -0.88
C ILE A 1126 -1.12 -28.25 -0.78
N ASP A 1127 -1.15 -29.05 0.30
CA ASP A 1127 -0.25 -30.19 0.54
C ASP A 1127 -0.41 -31.35 -0.46
N VAL A 1128 -1.58 -31.48 -1.10
CA VAL A 1128 -1.78 -32.43 -2.20
C VAL A 1128 -1.34 -31.91 -3.56
N ALA A 1129 -1.12 -30.59 -3.68
CA ALA A 1129 -0.96 -29.90 -4.95
C ALA A 1129 0.50 -29.47 -5.23
N LEU A 1130 1.32 -29.28 -4.19
CA LEU A 1130 2.77 -29.11 -4.31
C LEU A 1130 3.54 -29.84 -3.20
N PRO A 1131 4.80 -30.27 -3.47
CA PRO A 1131 5.69 -30.84 -2.45
C PRO A 1131 5.94 -29.94 -1.22
N ARG A 1132 6.32 -30.55 -0.09
CA ARG A 1132 6.54 -29.85 1.19
C ARG A 1132 7.84 -29.03 1.24
N ASP A 1133 8.74 -29.28 0.31
CA ASP A 1133 9.99 -28.57 0.06
C ASP A 1133 9.89 -27.56 -1.10
N ASP A 1134 8.76 -27.49 -1.82
CA ASP A 1134 8.56 -26.53 -2.89
C ASP A 1134 8.54 -25.09 -2.34
N LYS A 1135 9.51 -24.29 -2.76
CA LYS A 1135 9.70 -22.91 -2.31
C LYS A 1135 8.51 -22.01 -2.65
N ARG A 1136 7.80 -22.26 -3.77
CA ARG A 1136 6.60 -21.50 -4.15
C ARG A 1136 5.46 -21.81 -3.17
N ARG A 1137 5.31 -23.08 -2.76
CA ARG A 1137 4.32 -23.48 -1.74
C ARG A 1137 4.54 -22.75 -0.43
N ILE A 1138 5.80 -22.72 0.04
CA ILE A 1138 6.20 -22.06 1.29
C ILE A 1138 5.93 -20.54 1.19
N SER A 1139 6.40 -19.89 0.13
CA SER A 1139 6.21 -18.44 -0.05
C SER A 1139 4.75 -18.05 -0.24
N THR A 1140 3.95 -18.83 -0.99
CA THR A 1140 2.50 -18.60 -1.15
C THR A 1140 1.76 -18.74 0.18
N GLU A 1141 2.06 -19.75 1.01
CA GLU A 1141 1.45 -19.85 2.34
C GLU A 1141 1.85 -18.67 3.24
N GLN A 1142 3.13 -18.28 3.23
CA GLN A 1142 3.64 -17.17 4.04
C GLN A 1142 3.07 -15.80 3.62
N HIS A 1143 2.94 -15.53 2.32
CA HIS A 1143 2.54 -14.22 1.80
C HIS A 1143 1.04 -14.09 1.53
N CYS A 1144 0.33 -15.18 1.24
CA CYS A 1144 -1.10 -15.15 0.92
C CYS A 1144 -2.02 -15.63 2.06
N LEU A 1145 -1.56 -16.47 3.00
CA LEU A 1145 -2.43 -17.05 4.04
C LEU A 1145 -2.01 -16.71 5.48
N ALA A 1146 -0.71 -16.75 5.79
CA ALA A 1146 -0.22 -16.55 7.16
C ALA A 1146 -0.53 -15.15 7.72
N ARG A 1147 -0.50 -14.12 6.87
CA ARG A 1147 -0.89 -12.75 7.21
C ARG A 1147 -2.31 -12.69 7.80
N ASP A 1148 -3.24 -13.40 7.16
CA ASP A 1148 -4.67 -13.33 7.46
C ASP A 1148 -4.98 -14.16 8.72
N VAL A 1149 -4.36 -15.35 8.84
CA VAL A 1149 -4.33 -16.15 10.09
C VAL A 1149 -3.83 -15.33 11.28
N ILE A 1150 -2.73 -14.57 11.10
CA ILE A 1150 -2.16 -13.73 12.16
C ILE A 1150 -3.10 -12.56 12.50
N ASN A 1151 -3.76 -11.91 11.53
CA ASN A 1151 -4.72 -10.84 11.83
C ASN A 1151 -5.92 -11.36 12.64
N LEU A 1152 -6.46 -12.52 12.27
CA LEU A 1152 -7.61 -13.18 12.93
C LEU A 1152 -7.34 -13.51 14.41
N ILE A 1153 -6.10 -13.86 14.75
CA ILE A 1153 -5.69 -14.30 16.10
C ILE A 1153 -5.14 -13.13 16.92
N ALA A 1154 -4.22 -12.35 16.35
CA ALA A 1154 -3.38 -11.39 17.08
C ALA A 1154 -4.00 -10.00 17.23
N CYS A 1155 -4.88 -9.59 16.31
CA CYS A 1155 -5.48 -8.26 16.32
C CYS A 1155 -6.87 -8.22 16.98
N GLU A 1156 -7.24 -7.02 17.45
CA GLU A 1156 -8.54 -6.68 18.01
C GLU A 1156 -8.95 -5.27 17.60
N GLY A 1157 -10.23 -4.92 17.76
CA GLY A 1157 -10.72 -3.58 17.40
C GLY A 1157 -10.48 -3.25 15.93
N ALA A 1158 -10.22 -1.97 15.62
CA ALA A 1158 -10.00 -1.50 14.24
C ALA A 1158 -8.74 -2.08 13.57
N GLU A 1159 -7.80 -2.63 14.33
CA GLU A 1159 -6.58 -3.28 13.80
C GLU A 1159 -6.85 -4.71 13.27
N ARG A 1160 -7.99 -5.32 13.64
CA ARG A 1160 -8.47 -6.55 13.04
C ARG A 1160 -9.35 -6.21 11.84
N VAL A 1161 -8.82 -6.43 10.63
CA VAL A 1161 -9.50 -6.20 9.36
C VAL A 1161 -10.15 -7.48 8.83
N GLU A 1162 -9.57 -8.65 9.15
CA GLU A 1162 -10.14 -9.94 8.77
C GLU A 1162 -11.38 -10.26 9.61
N ARG A 1163 -12.56 -9.98 9.04
CA ARG A 1163 -13.87 -10.02 9.72
C ARG A 1163 -14.89 -10.84 8.94
N LEU A 1164 -14.52 -12.09 8.70
CA LEU A 1164 -15.26 -13.08 7.91
C LEU A 1164 -16.63 -13.38 8.56
N GLU A 1165 -17.68 -13.33 7.74
CA GLU A 1165 -19.05 -13.69 8.11
C GLU A 1165 -19.54 -14.83 7.20
N ALA A 1166 -20.03 -15.92 7.81
CA ALA A 1166 -20.67 -17.01 7.08
C ALA A 1166 -21.88 -16.51 6.28
N PHE A 1167 -22.14 -17.10 5.10
CA PHE A 1167 -23.05 -16.61 4.08
C PHE A 1167 -24.46 -16.28 4.59
N GLY A 1168 -24.96 -17.00 5.60
CA GLY A 1168 -26.27 -16.70 6.21
C GLY A 1168 -26.42 -15.24 6.69
N LYS A 1169 -25.34 -14.61 7.15
CA LYS A 1169 -25.32 -13.19 7.52
C LYS A 1169 -25.35 -12.27 6.30
N TRP A 1170 -24.53 -12.53 5.28
CA TRP A 1170 -24.56 -11.78 4.02
C TRP A 1170 -25.92 -11.89 3.31
N LYS A 1171 -26.49 -13.10 3.24
CA LYS A 1171 -27.84 -13.39 2.72
C LYS A 1171 -28.89 -12.53 3.43
N ALA A 1172 -28.78 -12.36 4.75
CA ALA A 1172 -29.65 -11.48 5.52
C ALA A 1172 -29.38 -9.98 5.26
N ARG A 1173 -28.12 -9.51 5.23
CA ARG A 1173 -27.76 -8.11 4.95
C ARG A 1173 -28.28 -7.66 3.57
N PHE A 1174 -28.10 -8.49 2.53
CA PHE A 1174 -28.62 -8.23 1.18
C PHE A 1174 -30.15 -8.24 1.12
N ALA A 1175 -30.81 -9.25 1.71
CA ALA A 1175 -32.28 -9.31 1.75
C ALA A 1175 -32.91 -8.13 2.52
N MET A 1176 -32.32 -7.70 3.64
CA MET A 1176 -32.77 -6.52 4.40
C MET A 1176 -32.57 -5.20 3.65
N ALA A 1177 -31.61 -5.13 2.72
CA ALA A 1177 -31.46 -4.01 1.80
C ALA A 1177 -32.41 -4.07 0.58
N GLY A 1178 -33.22 -5.14 0.45
CA GLY A 1178 -34.18 -5.30 -0.64
C GLY A 1178 -33.62 -5.99 -1.89
N PHE A 1179 -32.45 -6.62 -1.82
CA PHE A 1179 -31.97 -7.51 -2.89
C PHE A 1179 -32.72 -8.84 -2.91
N ARG A 1180 -32.81 -9.44 -4.10
CA ARG A 1180 -33.33 -10.80 -4.33
C ARG A 1180 -32.21 -11.67 -4.90
N PRO A 1181 -32.12 -12.97 -4.55
CA PRO A 1181 -31.16 -13.86 -5.19
C PRO A 1181 -31.39 -13.93 -6.71
N TYR A 1182 -30.29 -13.92 -7.46
CA TYR A 1182 -30.25 -14.15 -8.91
C TYR A 1182 -29.56 -15.50 -9.13
N PRO A 1183 -30.31 -16.60 -9.41
CA PRO A 1183 -29.72 -17.92 -9.57
C PRO A 1183 -28.79 -17.99 -10.79
N LEU A 1184 -27.63 -18.61 -10.62
CA LEU A 1184 -26.70 -18.92 -11.71
C LEU A 1184 -27.28 -19.97 -12.65
N SER A 1185 -27.10 -19.80 -13.97
CA SER A 1185 -27.56 -20.81 -14.93
C SER A 1185 -26.75 -22.11 -14.86
N SER A 1186 -27.43 -23.20 -15.20
CA SER A 1186 -26.84 -24.54 -15.26
C SER A 1186 -25.66 -24.66 -16.23
N LEU A 1187 -25.54 -23.75 -17.21
CA LEU A 1187 -24.37 -23.64 -18.08
C LEU A 1187 -23.13 -23.23 -17.27
N VAL A 1188 -23.19 -22.14 -16.50
CA VAL A 1188 -22.09 -21.67 -15.65
C VAL A 1188 -21.72 -22.75 -14.62
N ASN A 1189 -22.73 -23.34 -13.97
CA ASN A 1189 -22.53 -24.37 -12.95
C ASN A 1189 -21.88 -25.64 -13.53
N ASN A 1190 -22.09 -25.95 -14.81
CA ASN A 1190 -21.43 -27.07 -15.48
C ASN A 1190 -20.01 -26.72 -15.93
N THR A 1191 -19.76 -25.52 -16.48
CA THR A 1191 -18.40 -25.05 -16.79
C THR A 1191 -17.50 -25.04 -15.55
N ILE A 1192 -18.03 -24.69 -14.38
CA ILE A 1192 -17.30 -24.73 -13.10
C ILE A 1192 -17.02 -26.18 -12.65
N LYS A 1193 -17.89 -27.15 -12.93
CA LYS A 1193 -17.58 -28.57 -12.68
C LYS A 1193 -16.42 -29.03 -13.57
N THR A 1194 -16.49 -28.72 -14.87
CA THR A 1194 -15.40 -29.01 -15.83
C THR A 1194 -14.08 -28.34 -15.47
N LEU A 1195 -14.09 -27.15 -14.83
CA LEU A 1195 -12.89 -26.55 -14.24
C LEU A 1195 -12.32 -27.45 -13.13
N LEU A 1196 -13.17 -27.85 -12.18
CA LEU A 1196 -12.75 -28.60 -10.99
C LEU A 1196 -12.29 -30.04 -11.29
N ASP A 1197 -12.69 -30.62 -12.43
CA ASP A 1197 -12.18 -31.91 -12.93
C ASP A 1197 -10.65 -31.88 -13.20
N ASN A 1198 -10.03 -30.69 -13.31
CA ASN A 1198 -8.57 -30.51 -13.45
C ASN A 1198 -7.84 -30.44 -12.10
N TYR A 1199 -8.55 -30.54 -10.97
CA TYR A 1199 -8.02 -30.42 -9.62
C TYR A 1199 -8.23 -31.70 -8.80
N HIS A 1200 -7.60 -31.78 -7.62
CA HIS A 1200 -7.70 -32.97 -6.76
C HIS A 1200 -9.14 -33.26 -6.33
N SER A 1201 -9.57 -34.52 -6.40
CA SER A 1201 -10.96 -34.98 -6.19
C SER A 1201 -11.54 -34.82 -4.77
N CYS A 1202 -10.82 -34.12 -3.88
CA CYS A 1202 -11.36 -33.66 -2.59
C CYS A 1202 -11.98 -32.27 -2.67
N TYR A 1203 -11.77 -31.50 -3.75
CA TYR A 1203 -12.59 -30.33 -4.04
C TYR A 1203 -14.01 -30.76 -4.43
N ARG A 1204 -15.01 -30.04 -3.96
CA ARG A 1204 -16.43 -30.32 -4.22
C ARG A 1204 -17.18 -29.03 -4.48
N LEU A 1205 -18.00 -29.02 -5.54
CA LEU A 1205 -18.97 -27.96 -5.82
C LEU A 1205 -20.35 -28.40 -5.30
N GLU A 1206 -20.97 -27.57 -4.48
CA GLU A 1206 -22.35 -27.76 -4.01
C GLU A 1206 -23.21 -26.55 -4.41
N GLU A 1207 -24.41 -26.80 -4.91
CA GLU A 1207 -25.38 -25.77 -5.33
C GLU A 1207 -26.60 -25.85 -4.40
N ARG A 1208 -26.95 -24.73 -3.72
CA ARG A 1208 -28.13 -24.62 -2.85
C ARG A 1208 -28.77 -23.25 -3.01
N ASP A 1209 -30.09 -23.18 -3.14
CA ASP A 1209 -30.85 -21.93 -3.33
C ASP A 1209 -30.33 -21.00 -4.47
N GLY A 1210 -29.69 -21.55 -5.50
CA GLY A 1210 -29.04 -20.76 -6.57
C GLY A 1210 -27.68 -20.15 -6.19
N VAL A 1211 -27.09 -20.57 -5.07
CA VAL A 1211 -25.79 -20.16 -4.55
C VAL A 1211 -24.80 -21.31 -4.69
N LEU A 1212 -23.58 -21.01 -5.16
CA LEU A 1212 -22.50 -21.98 -5.30
C LEU A 1212 -21.57 -21.98 -4.09
N TYR A 1213 -21.15 -23.16 -3.69
CA TYR A 1213 -20.22 -23.39 -2.59
C TYR A 1213 -19.07 -24.27 -3.07
N LEU A 1214 -17.84 -23.76 -2.98
CA LEU A 1214 -16.62 -24.53 -3.18
C LEU A 1214 -16.12 -25.01 -1.81
N GLY A 1215 -16.01 -26.32 -1.64
CA GLY A 1215 -15.50 -26.96 -0.43
C GLY A 1215 -14.31 -27.86 -0.69
N TRP A 1216 -13.53 -28.10 0.37
CA TRP A 1216 -12.50 -29.11 0.45
C TRP A 1216 -12.90 -30.17 1.48
N LYS A 1217 -13.00 -31.43 1.05
CA LYS A 1217 -13.61 -32.51 1.84
C LYS A 1217 -14.97 -32.04 2.38
N SER A 1218 -15.20 -32.13 3.69
CA SER A 1218 -16.43 -31.68 4.37
C SER A 1218 -16.50 -30.18 4.68
N ARG A 1219 -15.41 -29.41 4.57
CA ARG A 1219 -15.39 -27.97 4.90
C ARG A 1219 -15.71 -27.16 3.65
N VAL A 1220 -16.70 -26.27 3.74
CA VAL A 1220 -16.91 -25.22 2.74
C VAL A 1220 -15.88 -24.12 2.96
N LEU A 1221 -15.27 -23.63 1.87
CA LEU A 1221 -14.20 -22.62 1.90
C LEU A 1221 -14.63 -21.30 1.27
N VAL A 1222 -15.26 -21.34 0.09
CA VAL A 1222 -15.68 -20.15 -0.66
C VAL A 1222 -17.16 -20.26 -1.03
N VAL A 1223 -17.89 -19.17 -0.88
CA VAL A 1223 -19.27 -19.02 -1.36
C VAL A 1223 -19.31 -18.01 -2.50
N SER A 1224 -20.16 -18.25 -3.51
CA SER A 1224 -20.45 -17.31 -4.58
C SER A 1224 -21.95 -17.22 -4.85
N SER A 1225 -22.47 -15.99 -4.92
CA SER A 1225 -23.88 -15.66 -5.09
C SER A 1225 -24.05 -14.44 -6.00
N ALA A 1226 -25.21 -14.34 -6.65
CA ALA A 1226 -25.62 -13.17 -7.40
C ALA A 1226 -27.00 -12.66 -6.92
N TRP A 1227 -27.27 -11.38 -7.17
CA TRP A 1227 -28.36 -10.62 -6.56
C TRP A 1227 -28.92 -9.55 -7.51
N CYS A 1228 -30.20 -9.17 -7.37
CA CYS A 1228 -30.83 -8.07 -8.10
C CYS A 1228 -31.79 -7.22 -7.26
#